data_AF-A0AAN8C7N4-F1
#
_entry.id   AF-A0AAN8C7N4-F1
#
_cell.length_a   1.000
_cell.length_b   1.000
_cell.length_c   1.000
_cell.angle_alpha   90.00
_cell.angle_beta   90.00
_cell.angle_gamma   90.00
#
_symmetry.space_group_name_H-M   'P 1'
#
loop_
_entity.id
_entity.type
_entity.pdbx_description
1 polymer ?
#
loop_
_entity_poly.entity_id
_entity_poly.type
_entity_poly.pdbx_seq_one_letter_code
_entity_poly.pdbx_strand_id
1 'polypeptide(L)'
;MFSIRHTVFSLATIKSESRLKHLLQRLPSYCPEPMNELWACINSTLPGVSRQTEGWVGLGCCELAISSECRRECKQASSKSDITKVCRKDTENSLYSCITKNEVGSTCCGFAGRHTTCREYCQAIFRTDSTPTVSQISAVTEYCQSHSPQLIGCVGNFTKSYPIRSPIDSLHCCSRAEAPHCQAACGRILRSLSTEHEIMEALITESLSPPPSEEEPPRHPSKMDCAKLHCCSKANTSLCRDMCERISTNWGSQTWQDFDQLCEYNPVEKPLITCLSDVREPCQLGCKHLSYCSNFNNRPTELFRSCNVQSDQGAMSDMKLWSNGTIKMPFMNIPVLDIRKCLPDMWKAVACSLQIKPCLSKARGSLICKADCVEILTRCGDRKRFYEGQTPERICDLLSPTEDPERCIPLHKYLSPSPLGSSEMEEVVHPCNPNPCPSSHLCQVNRRGCLDHSCLPHLCLPGCKLGEASEFLVLQDSRVLVPLLSGSSGCLQVCSCGVSGRLENCEEMPCEETMRSCSTAWGQISHGSSYSISCRSCFCFSGEMICSRKPCLTPHSSEDERRLFTGLPCSCGHQFVPVCASNGRTYPSACVARCLGFTDQNFQFGHCRLIDPCRGKRCSRSLRCVPRYAVCLSLSSECPQYECVARPSCDRSIVQPACDTNGLVHSSTCTLLHAGKTLAYLGPCQDWCRRPAPVCGQNGETYSTVCEAFNDRVVVDYQGSCHAVGPVSEGALETACSGCSAPPSPPPHCTPLTPPGACCPICAAMLQILLNQEQINTFAKLNGSPVTVRGVLQVLRPLVSVPQCDVFGFLSIDKTLVVIIAPTEREPTSIQQQLLHPR
;
A
#
# COMPACT_ATOMS: atom_id res chain seq x y z
N MET A 1 32.16 -11.87 13.12
CA MET A 1 31.47 -11.75 14.44
C MET A 1 29.98 -11.40 14.32
N PHE A 2 29.56 -10.38 13.54
CA PHE A 2 28.13 -10.04 13.39
C PHE A 2 27.25 -11.15 12.77
N SER A 3 27.76 -11.91 11.80
CA SER A 3 27.03 -13.02 11.18
C SER A 3 26.79 -14.21 12.14
N ILE A 4 27.72 -14.48 13.07
CA ILE A 4 27.61 -15.58 14.05
C ILE A 4 26.56 -15.23 15.11
N ARG A 5 26.50 -13.96 15.54
CA ARG A 5 25.50 -13.48 16.51
C ARG A 5 24.07 -13.59 15.96
N HIS A 6 23.88 -13.36 14.66
CA HIS A 6 22.57 -13.47 14.00
C HIS A 6 22.12 -14.92 13.80
N THR A 7 23.03 -15.85 13.48
CA THR A 7 22.71 -17.28 13.34
C THR A 7 22.32 -17.92 14.69
N VAL A 8 22.97 -17.52 15.78
CA VAL A 8 22.63 -17.95 17.14
C VAL A 8 21.27 -17.40 17.59
N PHE A 9 20.93 -16.16 17.22
CA PHE A 9 19.62 -15.56 17.52
C PHE A 9 18.47 -16.20 16.72
N SER A 10 18.73 -16.64 15.48
CA SER A 10 17.74 -17.36 14.66
C SER A 10 17.46 -18.79 15.15
N LEU A 11 18.37 -19.44 15.89
CA LEU A 11 18.13 -20.76 16.47
C LEU A 11 17.04 -20.73 17.56
N ALA A 12 16.88 -19.61 18.27
CA ALA A 12 15.90 -19.45 19.35
C ALA A 12 14.46 -19.24 18.86
N THR A 13 14.23 -19.01 17.57
CA THR A 13 12.92 -18.61 17.01
C THR A 13 12.32 -19.61 16.01
N ILE A 14 12.99 -20.73 15.74
CA ILE A 14 12.56 -21.72 14.73
C ILE A 14 11.68 -22.80 15.38
N LYS A 15 10.41 -22.87 14.95
CA LYS A 15 9.42 -23.89 15.38
C LYS A 15 9.33 -25.11 14.45
N SER A 16 10.12 -25.20 13.36
CA SER A 16 10.04 -26.30 12.39
C SER A 16 11.34 -27.11 12.25
N GLU A 17 11.22 -28.43 12.43
CA GLU A 17 12.32 -29.41 12.47
C GLU A 17 13.10 -29.52 11.14
N SER A 18 12.40 -29.33 10.02
CA SER A 18 12.96 -29.38 8.66
C SER A 18 13.90 -28.20 8.35
N ARG A 19 13.59 -27.00 8.86
CA ARG A 19 14.46 -25.82 8.74
C ARG A 19 15.69 -25.91 9.63
N LEU A 20 15.56 -26.52 10.81
CA LEU A 20 16.67 -26.73 11.74
C LEU A 20 17.72 -27.68 11.14
N LYS A 21 17.29 -28.83 10.58
CA LYS A 21 18.19 -29.78 9.89
C LYS A 21 18.97 -29.16 8.73
N HIS A 22 18.32 -28.34 7.91
CA HIS A 22 18.94 -27.68 6.76
C HIS A 22 19.96 -26.59 7.16
N LEU A 23 19.80 -25.96 8.33
CA LEU A 23 20.77 -25.00 8.86
C LEU A 23 21.98 -25.69 9.49
N LEU A 24 21.77 -26.82 10.20
CA LEU A 24 22.84 -27.61 10.83
C LEU A 24 23.79 -28.24 9.81
N GLN A 25 23.27 -28.68 8.66
CA GLN A 25 24.10 -29.20 7.56
C GLN A 25 25.03 -28.15 6.93
N ARG A 26 24.77 -26.85 7.13
CA ARG A 26 25.58 -25.75 6.58
C ARG A 26 26.57 -25.15 7.58
N LEU A 27 26.45 -25.46 8.87
CA LEU A 27 27.30 -24.91 9.93
C LEU A 27 28.82 -25.17 9.77
N PRO A 28 29.27 -26.34 9.28
CA PRO A 28 30.69 -26.60 9.04
C PRO A 28 31.34 -25.68 7.99
N SER A 29 30.54 -25.04 7.13
CA SER A 29 31.03 -24.08 6.13
C SER A 29 31.31 -22.68 6.70
N TYR A 30 30.87 -22.40 7.93
CA TYR A 30 31.01 -21.09 8.58
C TYR A 30 31.92 -21.11 9.82
N CYS A 31 32.21 -22.28 10.38
CA CYS A 31 33.06 -22.46 11.58
C CYS A 31 34.12 -23.55 11.30
N PRO A 32 35.42 -23.28 11.51
CA PRO A 32 36.49 -24.27 11.31
C PRO A 32 36.38 -25.49 12.25
N GLU A 33 36.82 -26.67 11.80
CA GLU A 33 36.86 -27.91 12.59
C GLU A 33 37.57 -27.83 13.96
N PRO A 34 38.66 -27.05 14.18
CA PRO A 34 39.35 -27.03 15.48
C PRO A 34 38.64 -26.21 16.58
N MET A 35 37.47 -25.61 16.33
CA MET A 35 36.68 -24.89 17.34
C MET A 35 35.93 -25.84 18.28
N ASN A 36 36.68 -26.61 19.05
CA ASN A 36 36.19 -27.73 19.87
C ASN A 36 35.14 -27.31 20.92
N GLU A 37 35.23 -26.12 21.51
CA GLU A 37 34.24 -25.63 22.48
C GLU A 37 32.88 -25.29 21.85
N LEU A 38 32.89 -24.72 20.63
CA LEU A 38 31.65 -24.42 19.88
C LEU A 38 30.95 -25.71 19.46
N TRP A 39 31.70 -26.66 18.90
CA TRP A 39 31.16 -27.96 18.49
C TRP A 39 30.73 -28.82 19.69
N ALA A 40 31.40 -28.69 20.84
CA ALA A 40 30.96 -29.31 22.09
C ALA A 40 29.64 -28.71 22.62
N CYS A 41 29.45 -27.39 22.51
CA CYS A 41 28.23 -26.69 22.91
C CYS A 41 27.03 -26.99 21.98
N ILE A 42 27.25 -27.05 20.66
CA ILE A 42 26.20 -27.39 19.68
C ILE A 42 25.77 -28.85 19.84
N ASN A 43 26.71 -29.76 20.04
CA ASN A 43 26.41 -31.17 20.33
C ASN A 43 25.77 -31.39 21.71
N SER A 44 25.82 -30.42 22.64
CA SER A 44 25.09 -30.48 23.92
C SER A 44 23.73 -29.79 23.91
N THR A 45 23.39 -29.00 22.88
CA THR A 45 22.13 -28.22 22.81
C THR A 45 21.13 -28.68 21.74
N LEU A 46 21.50 -29.63 20.88
CA LEU A 46 20.58 -30.21 19.89
C LEU A 46 19.83 -31.43 20.43
N PRO A 47 18.48 -31.45 20.38
CA PRO A 47 17.73 -32.64 20.68
C PRO A 47 17.84 -33.62 19.50
N GLY A 48 18.50 -34.76 19.70
CA GLY A 48 18.38 -35.91 18.81
C GLY A 48 19.59 -36.27 17.95
N VAL A 49 20.75 -35.62 18.09
CA VAL A 49 22.02 -36.22 17.64
C VAL A 49 22.70 -36.82 18.86
N SER A 50 22.95 -38.12 18.80
CA SER A 50 23.48 -38.93 19.89
C SER A 50 24.74 -38.33 20.54
N ARG A 51 24.56 -37.68 21.70
CA ARG A 51 25.43 -37.93 22.84
C ARG A 51 24.66 -38.81 23.81
N GLN A 52 25.04 -40.09 23.86
CA GLN A 52 25.01 -40.78 25.14
C GLN A 52 25.88 -39.97 26.09
N THR A 53 25.25 -39.20 26.98
CA THR A 53 25.62 -39.04 28.41
C THR A 53 24.61 -38.10 29.09
N GLU A 54 23.72 -38.72 29.87
CA GLU A 54 23.15 -38.23 31.13
C GLU A 54 22.15 -37.05 31.12
N GLY A 55 21.11 -37.14 30.30
CA GLY A 55 19.93 -36.26 30.42
C GLY A 55 18.62 -37.05 30.40
N TRP A 56 17.63 -36.63 31.19
CA TRP A 56 16.31 -37.25 31.23
C TRP A 56 15.59 -37.13 29.89
N VAL A 57 15.11 -38.27 29.38
CA VAL A 57 14.45 -38.36 28.05
C VAL A 57 13.14 -37.56 27.95
N GLY A 58 12.58 -37.11 29.09
CA GLY A 58 11.40 -36.25 29.16
C GLY A 58 11.66 -34.78 28.81
N LEU A 59 12.92 -34.31 28.76
CA LEU A 59 13.25 -32.89 28.53
C LEU A 59 12.73 -32.35 27.19
N GLY A 60 12.68 -33.20 26.15
CA GLY A 60 12.14 -32.83 24.84
C GLY A 60 10.63 -32.54 24.85
N CYS A 61 9.91 -32.99 25.87
CA CYS A 61 8.46 -32.80 26.01
C CYS A 61 8.09 -31.51 26.74
N CYS A 62 9.05 -30.83 27.40
CA CYS A 62 8.74 -29.71 28.28
C CYS A 62 8.07 -28.52 27.58
N GLU A 63 8.26 -28.36 26.27
CA GLU A 63 7.58 -27.30 25.49
C GLU A 63 6.07 -27.52 25.34
N LEU A 64 5.58 -28.73 25.62
CA LEU A 64 4.15 -29.09 25.60
C LEU A 64 3.44 -28.71 26.91
N ALA A 65 4.17 -28.24 27.92
CA ALA A 65 3.61 -27.79 29.18
C ALA A 65 2.78 -26.50 28.99
N ILE A 66 1.51 -26.53 29.37
CA ILE A 66 0.55 -25.43 29.24
C ILE A 66 0.90 -24.30 30.21
N SER A 67 1.23 -24.63 31.46
CA SER A 67 1.68 -23.67 32.46
C SER A 67 3.13 -23.26 32.23
N SER A 68 3.39 -21.96 32.24
CA SER A 68 4.74 -21.38 32.13
C SER A 68 5.65 -21.77 33.31
N GLU A 69 5.07 -21.98 34.49
CA GLU A 69 5.79 -22.42 35.69
C GLU A 69 6.19 -23.89 35.58
N CYS A 70 5.25 -24.76 35.17
CA CYS A 70 5.53 -26.17 34.88
C CYS A 70 6.58 -26.33 33.78
N ARG A 71 6.50 -25.51 32.71
CA ARG A 71 7.47 -25.51 31.60
C ARG A 71 8.89 -25.21 32.09
N ARG A 72 9.04 -24.24 32.99
CA ARG A 72 10.34 -23.83 33.54
C ARG A 72 10.96 -24.93 34.40
N GLU A 73 10.18 -25.52 35.30
CA GLU A 73 10.63 -26.60 36.18
C GLU A 73 10.92 -27.89 35.40
N CYS A 74 10.10 -28.20 34.39
CA CYS A 74 10.34 -29.36 33.52
C CYS A 74 11.68 -29.29 32.80
N LYS A 75 12.08 -28.11 32.31
CA LYS A 75 13.38 -27.91 31.65
C LYS A 75 14.58 -28.10 32.58
N GLN A 76 14.35 -28.07 33.90
CA GLN A 76 15.39 -28.23 34.93
C GLN A 76 15.32 -29.60 35.60
N ALA A 77 14.34 -30.44 35.25
CA ALA A 77 14.11 -31.72 35.88
C ALA A 77 15.04 -32.82 35.38
N SER A 78 15.42 -33.71 36.29
CA SER A 78 16.28 -34.88 36.02
C SER A 78 15.48 -36.19 35.95
N SER A 79 14.20 -36.15 36.29
CA SER A 79 13.30 -37.28 36.27
C SER A 79 11.83 -36.84 36.26
N LYS A 80 10.92 -37.75 35.89
CA LYS A 80 9.47 -37.53 35.91
C LYS A 80 8.93 -37.19 37.30
N SER A 81 9.59 -37.66 38.36
CA SER A 81 9.22 -37.38 39.76
C SER A 81 9.51 -35.94 40.19
N ASP A 82 10.46 -35.27 39.55
CA ASP A 82 10.87 -33.90 39.93
C ASP A 82 9.79 -32.89 39.52
N ILE A 83 9.10 -33.14 38.41
CA ILE A 83 8.05 -32.26 37.89
C ILE A 83 6.68 -32.50 38.51
N THR A 84 6.46 -33.64 39.17
CA THR A 84 5.11 -34.02 39.65
C THR A 84 4.59 -33.16 40.79
N LYS A 85 5.48 -32.42 41.46
CA LYS A 85 5.14 -31.48 42.54
C LYS A 85 4.60 -30.14 42.02
N VAL A 86 4.98 -29.75 40.80
CA VAL A 86 4.64 -28.44 40.21
C VAL A 86 3.70 -28.61 39.00
N CYS A 87 3.94 -29.61 38.16
CA CYS A 87 3.12 -29.96 37.02
C CYS A 87 2.02 -30.94 37.43
N ARG A 88 0.77 -30.49 37.54
CA ARG A 88 -0.36 -31.39 37.84
C ARG A 88 -0.69 -32.28 36.64
N LYS A 89 -0.80 -33.59 36.87
CA LYS A 89 -1.02 -34.58 35.80
C LYS A 89 -2.33 -34.35 35.04
N ASP A 90 -3.37 -33.94 35.74
CA ASP A 90 -4.73 -33.79 35.18
C ASP A 90 -4.85 -32.57 34.24
N THR A 91 -4.01 -31.54 34.45
CA THR A 91 -3.98 -30.34 33.62
C THR A 91 -2.95 -30.44 32.50
N GLU A 92 -1.83 -31.10 32.74
CA GLU A 92 -0.68 -31.17 31.81
C GLU A 92 -0.66 -32.50 31.02
N ASN A 93 -1.82 -32.93 30.50
CA ASN A 93 -1.98 -34.25 29.86
C ASN A 93 -1.04 -34.49 28.68
N SER A 94 -0.85 -33.49 27.81
CA SER A 94 0.03 -33.59 26.64
C SER A 94 1.50 -33.75 27.02
N LEU A 95 1.95 -33.03 28.06
CA LEU A 95 3.29 -33.15 28.61
C LEU A 95 3.53 -34.56 29.17
N TYR A 96 2.64 -35.06 30.03
CA TYR A 96 2.81 -36.38 30.66
C TYR A 96 2.67 -37.54 29.66
N SER A 97 1.84 -37.39 28.62
CA SER A 97 1.71 -38.36 27.52
C SER A 97 3.02 -38.46 26.74
N CYS A 98 3.58 -37.32 26.32
CA CYS A 98 4.88 -37.27 25.62
C CYS A 98 6.01 -37.87 26.47
N ILE A 99 6.11 -37.51 27.75
CA ILE A 99 7.16 -38.04 28.65
C ILE A 99 7.08 -39.57 28.74
N THR A 100 5.89 -40.10 28.95
CA THR A 100 5.69 -41.55 29.07
C THR A 100 6.04 -42.26 27.77
N LYS A 101 5.67 -41.67 26.62
CA LYS A 101 6.01 -42.19 25.29
C LYS A 101 7.52 -42.21 25.04
N ASN A 102 8.24 -41.16 25.42
CA ASN A 102 9.69 -41.08 25.25
C ASN A 102 10.45 -42.01 26.20
N GLU A 103 9.97 -42.22 27.43
CA GLU A 103 10.54 -43.19 28.38
C GLU A 103 10.41 -44.63 27.87
N VAL A 104 9.23 -45.00 27.34
CA VAL A 104 9.01 -46.31 26.70
C VAL A 104 9.86 -46.44 25.43
N GLY A 105 9.90 -45.41 24.58
CA GLY A 105 10.69 -45.40 23.35
C GLY A 105 12.20 -45.54 23.59
N SER A 106 12.74 -44.87 24.61
CA SER A 106 14.14 -45.01 25.00
C SER A 106 14.47 -46.43 25.43
N THR A 107 13.56 -47.06 26.19
CA THR A 107 13.72 -48.44 26.64
C THR A 107 13.62 -49.42 25.46
N CYS A 108 12.58 -49.32 24.63
CA CYS A 108 12.37 -50.21 23.50
C CYS A 108 13.49 -50.09 22.45
N CYS A 109 13.90 -48.87 22.09
CA CYS A 109 14.95 -48.67 21.10
C CYS A 109 16.36 -48.91 21.65
N GLY A 110 16.51 -49.06 22.97
CA GLY A 110 17.73 -49.56 23.60
C GLY A 110 18.05 -51.02 23.21
N PHE A 111 17.02 -51.84 22.97
CA PHE A 111 17.17 -53.24 22.55
C PHE A 111 17.74 -53.41 21.11
N ALA A 112 17.94 -52.31 20.36
CA ALA A 112 18.60 -52.33 19.05
C ALA A 112 20.13 -52.55 19.14
N GLY A 113 20.72 -52.38 20.33
CA GLY A 113 22.15 -52.56 20.54
C GLY A 113 23.01 -51.64 19.66
N ARG A 114 23.93 -52.22 18.87
CA ARG A 114 24.85 -51.50 17.96
C ARG A 114 24.26 -51.25 16.56
N HIS A 115 23.05 -51.73 16.26
CA HIS A 115 22.42 -51.55 14.95
C HIS A 115 21.80 -50.16 14.85
N THR A 116 22.56 -49.22 14.28
CA THR A 116 22.20 -47.80 14.19
C THR A 116 20.93 -47.57 13.35
N THR A 117 20.79 -48.25 12.21
CA THR A 117 19.64 -48.08 11.32
C THR A 117 18.34 -48.63 11.94
N CYS A 118 18.40 -49.79 12.60
CA CYS A 118 17.25 -50.34 13.32
C CYS A 118 16.84 -49.43 14.50
N ARG A 119 17.82 -48.87 15.21
CA ARG A 119 17.59 -47.89 16.27
C ARG A 119 16.93 -46.61 15.73
N GLU A 120 17.32 -46.14 14.54
CA GLU A 120 16.73 -44.97 13.90
C GLU A 120 15.28 -45.19 13.48
N TYR A 121 14.97 -46.34 12.86
CA TYR A 121 13.58 -46.70 12.53
C TYR A 121 12.73 -46.85 13.80
N CYS A 122 13.25 -47.49 14.85
CA CYS A 122 12.56 -47.59 16.14
C CYS A 122 12.29 -46.20 16.74
N GLN A 123 13.30 -45.32 16.78
CA GLN A 123 13.15 -43.97 17.33
C GLN A 123 12.13 -43.15 16.55
N ALA A 124 11.98 -43.37 15.24
CA ALA A 124 10.96 -42.68 14.43
C ALA A 124 9.52 -42.95 14.91
N ILE A 125 9.22 -44.12 15.49
CA ILE A 125 7.90 -44.44 16.07
C ILE A 125 7.59 -43.57 17.30
N PHE A 126 8.62 -43.19 18.06
CA PHE A 126 8.47 -42.47 19.32
C PHE A 126 8.76 -40.97 19.22
N ARG A 127 9.27 -40.47 18.08
CA ARG A 127 9.72 -39.07 17.90
C ARG A 127 8.59 -38.03 17.76
N THR A 128 7.38 -38.42 17.37
CA THR A 128 6.26 -37.49 17.14
C THR A 128 5.12 -37.70 18.14
N ASP A 129 4.37 -36.65 18.51
CA ASP A 129 3.18 -36.77 19.39
C ASP A 129 1.98 -37.48 18.72
N SER A 130 2.06 -37.72 17.40
CA SER A 130 1.06 -38.46 16.63
C SER A 130 1.10 -39.98 16.89
N THR A 131 -0.02 -40.66 16.63
CA THR A 131 -0.06 -42.12 16.60
C THR A 131 0.87 -42.63 15.48
N PRO A 132 1.66 -43.70 15.73
CA PRO A 132 2.56 -44.23 14.71
C PRO A 132 1.77 -44.68 13.48
N THR A 133 2.23 -44.33 12.28
CA THR A 133 1.55 -44.74 11.04
C THR A 133 1.81 -46.22 10.75
N VAL A 134 0.90 -46.87 10.02
CA VAL A 134 1.07 -48.27 9.59
C VAL A 134 2.38 -48.47 8.83
N SER A 135 2.78 -47.48 8.02
CA SER A 135 4.06 -47.48 7.28
C SER A 135 5.30 -47.41 8.18
N GLN A 136 5.23 -46.72 9.32
CA GLN A 136 6.34 -46.66 10.28
C GLN A 136 6.46 -47.97 11.06
N ILE A 137 5.33 -48.58 11.42
CA ILE A 137 5.30 -49.87 12.12
C ILE A 137 5.78 -51.00 11.21
N SER A 138 5.35 -51.01 9.94
CA SER A 138 5.80 -52.01 8.96
C SER A 138 7.29 -51.88 8.67
N ALA A 139 7.82 -50.66 8.53
CA ALA A 139 9.24 -50.42 8.29
C ALA A 139 10.13 -50.92 9.44
N VAL A 140 9.71 -50.73 10.71
CA VAL A 140 10.43 -51.28 11.87
C VAL A 140 10.33 -52.79 11.90
N THR A 141 9.16 -53.35 11.62
CA THR A 141 8.97 -54.80 11.64
C THR A 141 9.79 -55.49 10.56
N GLU A 142 9.75 -55.00 9.33
CA GLU A 142 10.47 -55.58 8.19
C GLU A 142 12.00 -55.48 8.34
N TYR A 143 12.51 -54.35 8.83
CA TYR A 143 13.94 -54.12 8.94
C TYR A 143 14.56 -54.69 10.22
N CYS A 144 13.88 -54.61 11.37
CA CYS A 144 14.46 -54.99 12.67
C CYS A 144 14.18 -56.43 13.10
N GLN A 145 13.27 -57.17 12.43
CA GLN A 145 12.87 -58.52 12.82
C GLN A 145 14.01 -59.54 12.79
N SER A 146 14.98 -59.39 11.88
CA SER A 146 16.17 -60.26 11.81
C SER A 146 17.28 -59.86 12.80
N HIS A 147 17.18 -58.68 13.43
CA HIS A 147 18.27 -58.07 14.21
C HIS A 147 17.98 -57.98 15.72
N SER A 148 16.72 -57.80 16.15
CA SER A 148 16.36 -57.80 17.58
C SER A 148 14.89 -58.17 17.82
N PRO A 149 14.59 -59.44 18.16
CA PRO A 149 13.20 -59.87 18.43
C PRO A 149 12.62 -59.24 19.69
N GLN A 150 13.46 -58.87 20.67
CA GLN A 150 13.03 -58.17 21.89
C GLN A 150 12.55 -56.73 21.59
N LEU A 151 13.20 -56.04 20.65
CA LEU A 151 12.75 -54.72 20.19
C LEU A 151 11.40 -54.80 19.49
N ILE A 152 11.22 -55.76 18.59
CA ILE A 152 9.94 -55.98 17.89
C ILE A 152 8.81 -56.29 18.88
N GLY A 153 9.08 -57.13 19.90
CA GLY A 153 8.11 -57.41 20.95
C GLY A 153 7.73 -56.16 21.76
N CYS A 154 8.71 -55.31 22.10
CA CYS A 154 8.50 -54.07 22.86
C CYS A 154 7.67 -53.05 22.06
N VAL A 155 8.04 -52.81 20.80
CA VAL A 155 7.30 -51.93 19.87
C VAL A 155 5.90 -52.47 19.61
N GLY A 156 5.76 -53.79 19.38
CA GLY A 156 4.48 -54.43 19.15
C GLY A 156 3.51 -54.34 20.33
N ASN A 157 4.00 -54.46 21.57
CA ASN A 157 3.18 -54.25 22.78
C ASN A 157 2.79 -52.78 22.98
N PHE A 158 3.68 -51.84 22.63
CA PHE A 158 3.38 -50.41 22.66
C PHE A 158 2.30 -50.04 21.62
N THR A 159 2.41 -50.53 20.39
CA THR A 159 1.42 -50.29 19.33
C THR A 159 0.10 -51.00 19.56
N LYS A 160 0.07 -52.09 20.34
CA LYS A 160 -1.16 -52.76 20.78
C LYS A 160 -1.87 -52.06 21.95
N SER A 161 -1.13 -51.33 22.78
CA SER A 161 -1.66 -50.60 23.94
C SER A 161 -2.05 -49.15 23.64
N TYR A 162 -1.61 -48.59 22.51
CA TYR A 162 -2.17 -47.37 21.91
C TYR A 162 -3.31 -47.75 20.96
N PRO A 163 -4.58 -47.55 21.33
CA PRO A 163 -5.68 -47.85 20.42
C PRO A 163 -5.61 -46.91 19.22
N ILE A 164 -5.54 -47.49 18.02
CA ILE A 164 -6.11 -46.87 16.82
C ILE A 164 -7.54 -46.50 17.24
N ARG A 165 -7.88 -45.20 17.33
CA ARG A 165 -9.22 -44.77 17.74
C ARG A 165 -10.23 -45.51 16.87
N SER A 166 -11.15 -46.25 17.49
CA SER A 166 -12.17 -46.97 16.76
C SER A 166 -13.14 -45.94 16.18
N PRO A 167 -13.47 -45.98 14.88
CA PRO A 167 -14.47 -45.08 14.27
C PRO A 167 -15.82 -45.10 14.98
N ILE A 168 -16.11 -46.18 15.72
CA ILE A 168 -17.30 -46.41 16.54
C ILE A 168 -17.37 -45.40 17.72
N ASP A 169 -16.23 -44.94 18.24
CA ASP A 169 -16.19 -44.01 19.38
C ASP A 169 -16.73 -42.61 19.00
N SER A 170 -16.72 -42.28 17.71
CA SER A 170 -17.23 -41.02 17.15
C SER A 170 -18.71 -41.07 16.75
N LEU A 171 -19.43 -42.17 17.02
CA LEU A 171 -20.86 -42.30 16.68
C LEU A 171 -21.75 -41.25 17.33
N HIS A 172 -21.38 -40.78 18.52
CA HIS A 172 -22.08 -39.70 19.22
C HIS A 172 -22.01 -38.34 18.50
N CYS A 173 -21.09 -38.18 17.54
CA CYS A 173 -21.01 -37.00 16.69
C CYS A 173 -22.01 -37.08 15.52
N CYS A 174 -22.32 -38.29 15.01
CA CYS A 174 -23.33 -38.44 13.96
C CYS A 174 -24.73 -38.00 14.41
N SER A 175 -25.04 -38.13 15.70
CA SER A 175 -26.30 -37.65 16.27
C SER A 175 -26.41 -36.13 16.42
N ARG A 176 -25.37 -35.38 16.05
CA ARG A 176 -25.38 -33.91 15.98
C ARG A 176 -25.67 -33.36 14.59
N ALA A 177 -25.78 -34.23 13.58
CA ALA A 177 -26.18 -33.82 12.24
C ALA A 177 -27.68 -33.48 12.23
N GLU A 178 -28.03 -32.30 11.73
CA GLU A 178 -29.41 -31.78 11.75
C GLU A 178 -30.34 -32.53 10.78
N ALA A 179 -29.80 -33.13 9.72
CA ALA A 179 -30.58 -33.86 8.72
C ALA A 179 -30.63 -35.37 9.02
N PRO A 180 -31.82 -36.00 9.07
CA PRO A 180 -31.98 -37.39 9.49
C PRO A 180 -31.32 -38.40 8.54
N HIS A 181 -31.20 -38.08 7.25
CA HIS A 181 -30.49 -38.92 6.29
C HIS A 181 -28.96 -38.93 6.54
N CYS A 182 -28.37 -37.77 6.87
CA CYS A 182 -26.95 -37.65 7.21
C CYS A 182 -26.61 -38.33 8.53
N GLN A 183 -27.49 -38.22 9.53
CA GLN A 183 -27.33 -38.94 10.81
C GLN A 183 -27.30 -40.46 10.61
N ALA A 184 -28.20 -40.99 9.75
CA ALA A 184 -28.26 -42.42 9.43
C ALA A 184 -27.06 -42.89 8.59
N ALA A 185 -26.65 -42.11 7.59
CA ALA A 185 -25.51 -42.40 6.73
C ALA A 185 -24.18 -42.40 7.52
N CYS A 186 -23.93 -41.34 8.29
CA CYS A 186 -22.77 -41.23 9.17
C CYS A 186 -22.71 -42.38 10.19
N GLY A 187 -23.85 -42.70 10.82
CA GLY A 187 -23.94 -43.80 11.78
C GLY A 187 -23.66 -45.17 11.17
N ARG A 188 -24.09 -45.40 9.92
CA ARG A 188 -23.84 -46.65 9.18
C ARG A 188 -22.38 -46.77 8.77
N ILE A 189 -21.81 -45.71 8.19
CA ILE A 189 -20.43 -45.68 7.66
C ILE A 189 -19.40 -45.88 8.77
N LEU A 190 -19.57 -45.19 9.91
CA LEU A 190 -18.66 -45.32 11.06
C LEU A 190 -18.78 -46.68 11.78
N ARG A 191 -19.84 -47.46 11.53
CA ARG A 191 -19.98 -48.84 12.03
C ARG A 191 -19.42 -49.88 11.07
N SER A 192 -19.33 -49.58 9.76
CA SER A 192 -18.95 -50.54 8.73
C SER A 192 -17.51 -50.42 8.26
N LEU A 193 -16.92 -49.22 8.29
CA LEU A 193 -15.57 -48.97 7.76
C LEU A 193 -14.58 -48.66 8.90
N SER A 194 -13.34 -49.11 8.73
CA SER A 194 -12.32 -49.10 9.79
C SER A 194 -11.08 -48.27 9.48
N THR A 195 -10.94 -47.76 8.25
CA THR A 195 -9.80 -46.95 7.80
C THR A 195 -10.21 -45.52 7.49
N GLU A 196 -9.38 -44.54 7.89
CA GLU A 196 -9.69 -43.10 7.80
C GLU A 196 -9.95 -42.64 6.35
N HIS A 197 -9.23 -43.19 5.37
CA HIS A 197 -9.41 -42.86 3.96
C HIS A 197 -10.74 -43.36 3.39
N GLU A 198 -11.13 -44.60 3.68
CA GLU A 198 -12.39 -45.18 3.19
C GLU A 198 -13.61 -44.53 3.85
N ILE A 199 -13.49 -44.15 5.13
CA ILE A 199 -14.54 -43.41 5.85
C ILE A 199 -14.75 -42.03 5.21
N MET A 200 -13.68 -41.32 4.91
CA MET A 200 -13.75 -39.97 4.33
C MET A 200 -14.34 -39.99 2.91
N GLU A 201 -13.93 -40.92 2.05
CA GLU A 201 -14.53 -41.06 0.72
C GLU A 201 -16.01 -41.46 0.77
N ALA A 202 -16.38 -42.40 1.64
CA ALA A 202 -17.77 -42.84 1.77
C ALA A 202 -18.70 -41.73 2.27
N LEU A 203 -18.22 -40.87 3.19
CA LEU A 203 -18.96 -39.69 3.67
C LEU A 203 -19.12 -38.62 2.58
N ILE A 204 -18.10 -38.40 1.76
CA ILE A 204 -18.14 -37.45 0.63
C ILE A 204 -19.12 -37.94 -0.45
N THR A 205 -19.14 -39.25 -0.71
CA THR A 205 -19.97 -39.82 -1.79
C THR A 205 -21.47 -39.80 -1.44
N GLU A 206 -21.84 -40.00 -0.18
CA GLU A 206 -23.24 -39.87 0.28
C GLU A 206 -23.74 -38.42 0.32
N SER A 207 -22.85 -37.44 0.47
CA SER A 207 -23.21 -36.01 0.40
C SER A 207 -23.58 -35.50 -1.00
N LEU A 208 -23.45 -36.34 -2.04
CA LEU A 208 -23.65 -35.98 -3.45
C LEU A 208 -24.93 -36.57 -4.08
N SER A 209 -25.88 -37.11 -3.31
CA SER A 209 -27.20 -37.52 -3.83
C SER A 209 -28.30 -36.48 -3.52
N PRO A 210 -29.16 -36.08 -4.48
CA PRO A 210 -30.08 -34.96 -4.29
C PRO A 210 -31.45 -35.38 -3.73
N PRO A 211 -32.07 -34.54 -2.87
CA PRO A 211 -33.53 -34.42 -2.82
C PRO A 211 -34.01 -32.96 -3.04
N PRO A 212 -35.31 -32.75 -3.27
CA PRO A 212 -35.83 -31.67 -4.10
C PRO A 212 -36.09 -30.36 -3.33
N SER A 213 -35.99 -29.26 -4.09
CA SER A 213 -36.59 -27.93 -3.90
C SER A 213 -37.09 -27.55 -2.48
N GLU A 214 -36.36 -26.67 -1.79
CA GLU A 214 -36.92 -25.53 -1.03
C GLU A 214 -35.78 -24.65 -0.44
N GLU A 215 -35.85 -23.36 -0.75
CA GLU A 215 -35.27 -22.13 -0.14
C GLU A 215 -33.85 -22.17 0.49
N GLU A 216 -32.86 -21.54 -0.19
CA GLU A 216 -31.53 -21.19 0.36
C GLU A 216 -31.65 -20.17 1.52
N PRO A 217 -31.08 -20.43 2.73
CA PRO A 217 -30.70 -19.38 3.67
C PRO A 217 -29.37 -18.72 3.28
N PRO A 218 -29.10 -17.48 3.72
CA PRO A 218 -28.10 -16.61 3.10
C PRO A 218 -26.66 -17.10 3.30
N ARG A 219 -25.91 -17.18 2.19
CA ARG A 219 -24.46 -17.41 2.19
C ARG A 219 -23.76 -16.37 3.06
N HIS A 220 -22.89 -16.82 3.96
CA HIS A 220 -21.91 -15.93 4.59
C HIS A 220 -21.10 -15.22 3.49
N PRO A 221 -20.90 -13.89 3.58
CA PRO A 221 -20.22 -13.15 2.53
C PRO A 221 -18.78 -13.65 2.40
N SER A 222 -18.41 -14.05 1.19
CA SER A 222 -17.04 -14.36 0.82
C SER A 222 -16.15 -13.16 1.09
N LYS A 223 -14.99 -13.38 1.74
CA LYS A 223 -14.05 -12.30 2.09
C LYS A 223 -13.54 -11.65 0.81
N MET A 224 -13.74 -10.33 0.69
CA MET A 224 -13.49 -9.57 -0.53
C MET A 224 -12.27 -8.65 -0.42
N ASP A 225 -11.54 -8.51 -1.52
CA ASP A 225 -10.46 -7.54 -1.70
C ASP A 225 -10.94 -6.40 -2.61
N CYS A 226 -11.58 -5.38 -2.02
CA CYS A 226 -12.21 -4.29 -2.79
C CYS A 226 -11.18 -3.44 -3.54
N ALA A 227 -9.94 -3.36 -3.05
CA ALA A 227 -8.87 -2.64 -3.71
C ALA A 227 -8.49 -3.30 -5.04
N LYS A 228 -8.36 -4.63 -5.07
CA LYS A 228 -8.13 -5.37 -6.31
C LYS A 228 -9.35 -5.36 -7.23
N LEU A 229 -10.54 -5.45 -6.66
CA LEU A 229 -11.78 -5.37 -7.43
C LEU A 229 -11.90 -4.05 -8.21
N HIS A 230 -11.47 -2.93 -7.60
CA HIS A 230 -11.38 -1.65 -8.29
C HIS A 230 -10.45 -1.71 -9.52
N CYS A 231 -9.33 -2.42 -9.42
CA CYS A 231 -8.41 -2.62 -10.53
C CYS A 231 -8.98 -3.48 -11.65
N CYS A 232 -9.90 -4.42 -11.39
CA CYS A 232 -10.48 -5.28 -12.42
C CYS A 232 -11.20 -4.47 -13.53
N SER A 233 -11.76 -3.31 -13.19
CA SER A 233 -12.34 -2.37 -14.19
C SER A 233 -11.34 -1.84 -15.22
N LYS A 234 -10.03 -1.92 -14.94
CA LYS A 234 -8.94 -1.52 -15.84
C LYS A 234 -8.54 -2.62 -16.83
N ALA A 235 -9.14 -3.81 -16.73
CA ALA A 235 -8.91 -4.90 -17.67
C ALA A 235 -9.39 -4.53 -19.08
N ASN A 236 -8.55 -4.78 -20.07
CA ASN A 236 -8.82 -4.45 -21.46
C ASN A 236 -9.63 -5.56 -22.16
N THR A 237 -9.49 -6.82 -21.72
CA THR A 237 -10.30 -7.96 -22.15
C THR A 237 -11.33 -8.35 -21.09
N SER A 238 -12.49 -8.84 -21.53
CA SER A 238 -13.52 -9.36 -20.62
C SER A 238 -13.05 -10.60 -19.87
N LEU A 239 -12.27 -11.48 -20.50
CA LEU A 239 -11.71 -12.67 -19.87
C LEU A 239 -10.90 -12.32 -18.61
N CYS A 240 -9.93 -11.42 -18.74
CA CYS A 240 -9.10 -11.02 -17.59
C CYS A 240 -9.87 -10.20 -16.56
N ARG A 241 -10.90 -9.46 -16.97
CA ARG A 241 -11.84 -8.78 -16.06
C ARG A 241 -12.57 -9.79 -15.18
N ASP A 242 -13.23 -10.77 -15.79
CA ASP A 242 -14.06 -11.75 -15.09
C ASP A 242 -13.20 -12.64 -14.17
N MET A 243 -12.00 -13.02 -14.62
CA MET A 243 -11.04 -13.74 -13.78
C MET A 243 -10.58 -12.88 -12.59
N CYS A 244 -10.25 -11.60 -12.81
CA CYS A 244 -9.87 -10.66 -11.75
C CYS A 244 -10.99 -10.46 -10.71
N GLU A 245 -12.24 -10.32 -11.17
CA GLU A 245 -13.39 -10.17 -10.28
C GLU A 245 -13.60 -11.44 -9.43
N ARG A 246 -13.47 -12.62 -10.06
CA ARG A 246 -13.59 -13.92 -9.36
C ARG A 246 -12.53 -14.12 -8.28
N ILE A 247 -11.26 -13.82 -8.56
CA ILE A 247 -10.17 -13.97 -7.56
C ILE A 247 -10.25 -12.92 -6.45
N SER A 248 -10.83 -11.75 -6.73
CA SER A 248 -10.99 -10.67 -5.74
C SER A 248 -12.19 -10.89 -4.81
N THR A 249 -13.18 -11.68 -5.23
CA THR A 249 -14.39 -11.98 -4.46
C THR A 249 -14.35 -13.35 -3.77
N ASN A 250 -13.63 -14.34 -4.31
CA ASN A 250 -13.56 -15.70 -3.76
C ASN A 250 -12.15 -16.02 -3.23
N TRP A 251 -11.82 -15.42 -2.07
CA TRP A 251 -10.54 -15.66 -1.40
C TRP A 251 -10.43 -17.09 -0.86
N GLY A 252 -9.58 -17.94 -1.47
CA GLY A 252 -9.23 -19.27 -0.95
C GLY A 252 -9.32 -20.45 -1.93
N SER A 253 -9.75 -20.25 -3.18
CA SER A 253 -9.65 -21.27 -4.25
C SER A 253 -8.34 -21.10 -5.03
N GLN A 254 -7.78 -22.18 -5.59
CA GLN A 254 -6.49 -22.25 -6.30
C GLN A 254 -6.40 -21.46 -7.64
N THR A 255 -7.14 -20.35 -7.79
CA THR A 255 -7.36 -19.63 -9.07
C THR A 255 -6.31 -18.59 -9.45
N TRP A 256 -5.33 -18.28 -8.58
CA TRP A 256 -4.29 -17.28 -8.88
C TRP A 256 -3.31 -17.72 -9.98
N GLN A 257 -2.99 -19.02 -10.07
CA GLN A 257 -2.03 -19.52 -11.06
C GLN A 257 -2.51 -19.34 -12.50
N ASP A 258 -3.80 -19.59 -12.75
CA ASP A 258 -4.40 -19.41 -14.07
C ASP A 258 -4.46 -17.92 -14.47
N PHE A 259 -4.75 -17.04 -13.51
CA PHE A 259 -4.76 -15.60 -13.74
C PHE A 259 -3.36 -15.07 -14.07
N ASP A 260 -2.35 -15.46 -13.29
CA ASP A 260 -0.98 -15.02 -13.53
C ASP A 260 -0.49 -15.50 -14.91
N GLN A 261 -0.81 -16.73 -15.31
CA GLN A 261 -0.43 -17.25 -16.63
C GLN A 261 -1.11 -16.52 -17.80
N LEU A 262 -2.40 -16.22 -17.72
CA LEU A 262 -3.17 -15.68 -18.84
C LEU A 262 -3.17 -14.14 -18.92
N CYS A 263 -3.11 -13.47 -17.77
CA CYS A 263 -3.36 -12.03 -17.67
C CYS A 263 -2.12 -11.23 -17.23
N GLU A 264 -1.31 -11.74 -16.29
CA GLU A 264 -0.18 -10.97 -15.74
C GLU A 264 0.91 -10.65 -16.77
N TYR A 265 1.21 -11.60 -17.64
CA TYR A 265 2.23 -11.46 -18.68
C TYR A 265 1.69 -11.00 -20.04
N ASN A 266 0.38 -10.73 -20.14
CA ASN A 266 -0.23 -10.25 -21.38
C ASN A 266 -0.02 -8.73 -21.51
N PRO A 267 0.71 -8.23 -22.53
CA PRO A 267 0.98 -6.80 -22.68
C PRO A 267 -0.30 -5.97 -22.90
N VAL A 268 -1.38 -6.60 -23.38
CA VAL A 268 -2.69 -5.95 -23.57
C VAL A 268 -3.33 -5.57 -22.23
N GLU A 269 -3.04 -6.32 -21.16
CA GLU A 269 -3.59 -6.11 -19.82
C GLU A 269 -2.72 -5.20 -18.94
N LYS A 270 -1.75 -4.51 -19.53
CA LYS A 270 -0.83 -3.60 -18.80
C LYS A 270 -1.57 -2.64 -17.84
N PRO A 271 -2.71 -2.01 -18.17
CA PRO A 271 -3.41 -1.13 -17.23
C PRO A 271 -3.93 -1.86 -15.97
N LEU A 272 -4.47 -3.08 -16.13
CA LEU A 272 -4.91 -3.93 -15.02
C LEU A 272 -3.74 -4.33 -14.13
N ILE A 273 -2.68 -4.87 -14.74
CA ILE A 273 -1.51 -5.41 -14.02
C ILE A 273 -0.77 -4.30 -13.29
N THR A 274 -0.67 -3.12 -13.89
CA THR A 274 -0.11 -1.93 -13.24
C THR A 274 -0.93 -1.54 -12.01
N CYS A 275 -2.26 -1.52 -12.10
CA CYS A 275 -3.12 -1.20 -10.97
C CYS A 275 -2.99 -2.24 -9.84
N LEU A 276 -3.02 -3.54 -10.18
CA LEU A 276 -2.85 -4.62 -9.19
C LEU A 276 -1.48 -4.53 -8.50
N SER A 277 -0.42 -4.18 -9.24
CA SER A 277 0.91 -3.97 -8.68
C SER A 277 0.94 -2.78 -7.72
N ASP A 278 0.27 -1.67 -8.05
CA ASP A 278 0.17 -0.47 -7.20
C ASP A 278 -0.60 -0.74 -5.90
N VAL A 279 -1.66 -1.57 -5.96
CA VAL A 279 -2.43 -1.98 -4.78
C VAL A 279 -1.62 -2.92 -3.88
N ARG A 280 -0.84 -3.84 -4.48
CA ARG A 280 -0.01 -4.81 -3.74
C ARG A 280 1.20 -4.14 -3.08
N GLU A 281 1.97 -3.38 -3.85
CA GLU A 281 3.23 -2.76 -3.45
C GLU A 281 3.39 -1.39 -4.13
N PRO A 282 2.87 -0.30 -3.54
CA PRO A 282 2.91 1.03 -4.17
C PRO A 282 4.35 1.53 -4.33
N CYS A 283 4.62 2.26 -5.42
CA CYS A 283 5.92 2.89 -5.62
C CYS A 283 6.15 4.02 -4.61
N GLN A 284 7.28 3.98 -3.90
CA GLN A 284 7.68 4.95 -2.89
C GLN A 284 8.97 5.66 -3.28
N LEU A 285 9.11 6.92 -2.87
CA LEU A 285 10.33 7.69 -3.11
C LEU A 285 11.47 7.21 -2.21
N GLY A 286 12.66 7.13 -2.80
CA GLY A 286 13.90 6.85 -2.11
C GLY A 286 14.12 5.38 -1.78
N CYS A 287 15.39 5.01 -1.66
CA CYS A 287 15.80 3.73 -1.13
C CYS A 287 17.11 3.84 -0.34
N LYS A 288 17.21 3.13 0.78
CA LYS A 288 18.34 3.20 1.72
C LYS A 288 18.54 1.88 2.47
N HIS A 289 19.74 1.72 3.02
CA HIS A 289 20.14 0.60 3.89
C HIS A 289 20.14 -0.79 3.23
N LEU A 290 20.25 -0.87 1.90
CA LEU A 290 20.51 -2.13 1.19
C LEU A 290 22.00 -2.49 1.25
N SER A 291 22.30 -3.75 1.52
CA SER A 291 23.66 -4.27 1.64
C SER A 291 24.16 -4.90 0.34
N TYR A 292 23.34 -5.75 -0.29
CA TYR A 292 23.70 -6.45 -1.52
C TYR A 292 23.45 -5.56 -2.75
N CYS A 293 22.26 -4.98 -2.84
CA CYS A 293 21.81 -4.05 -3.89
C CYS A 293 22.19 -2.60 -3.59
N SER A 294 23.42 -2.37 -3.12
CA SER A 294 23.89 -1.07 -2.63
C SER A 294 23.80 0.07 -3.64
N ASN A 295 23.87 -0.21 -4.95
CA ASN A 295 23.78 0.81 -6.01
C ASN A 295 22.40 1.47 -6.13
N PHE A 296 21.37 0.87 -5.49
CA PHE A 296 20.02 1.40 -5.42
C PHE A 296 19.83 2.35 -4.23
N ASN A 297 20.78 2.37 -3.28
CA ASN A 297 20.75 3.32 -2.18
C ASN A 297 21.00 4.75 -2.65
N ASN A 298 20.59 5.72 -1.82
CA ASN A 298 20.91 7.14 -1.95
C ASN A 298 20.38 7.78 -3.24
N ARG A 299 19.18 7.36 -3.65
CA ARG A 299 18.45 7.89 -4.82
C ARG A 299 17.10 8.46 -4.37
N PRO A 300 17.07 9.60 -3.65
CA PRO A 300 15.88 10.11 -2.95
C PRO A 300 14.76 10.59 -3.88
N THR A 301 15.09 10.89 -5.13
CA THR A 301 14.13 11.35 -6.15
C THR A 301 13.62 10.23 -7.05
N GLU A 302 14.17 9.01 -6.94
CA GLU A 302 13.73 7.83 -7.69
C GLU A 302 12.68 7.03 -6.92
N LEU A 303 11.88 6.23 -7.63
CA LEU A 303 10.77 5.45 -7.07
C LEU A 303 11.12 3.96 -7.03
N PHE A 304 10.74 3.28 -5.95
CA PHE A 304 10.97 1.84 -5.72
C PHE A 304 9.75 1.22 -5.02
N ARG A 305 9.38 -0.02 -5.37
CA ARG A 305 8.26 -0.72 -4.70
C ARG A 305 8.70 -1.47 -3.44
N SER A 306 9.91 -2.01 -3.42
CA SER A 306 10.32 -2.97 -2.39
C SER A 306 11.73 -2.70 -1.85
N CYS A 307 11.91 -1.51 -1.28
CA CYS A 307 13.16 -1.12 -0.64
C CYS A 307 13.23 -1.65 0.81
N ASN A 308 13.51 -2.95 0.97
CA ASN A 308 13.64 -3.58 2.28
C ASN A 308 14.70 -4.70 2.29
N VAL A 309 15.05 -5.17 3.49
CA VAL A 309 16.09 -6.19 3.70
C VAL A 309 15.72 -7.54 3.09
N GLN A 310 14.43 -7.88 3.04
CA GLN A 310 13.97 -9.15 2.46
C GLN A 310 14.20 -9.18 0.95
N SER A 311 13.90 -8.08 0.25
CA SER A 311 14.15 -7.94 -1.19
C SER A 311 15.64 -7.92 -1.52
N ASP A 312 16.46 -7.30 -0.66
CA ASP A 312 17.93 -7.33 -0.75
C ASP A 312 18.48 -8.77 -0.68
N GLN A 313 17.97 -9.56 0.26
CA GLN A 313 18.32 -10.99 0.42
C GLN A 313 17.74 -11.86 -0.69
N GLY A 314 16.55 -11.51 -1.21
CA GLY A 314 15.93 -12.13 -2.37
C GLY A 314 16.83 -12.05 -3.60
N ALA A 315 17.38 -10.87 -3.88
CA ALA A 315 18.27 -10.65 -5.03
C ALA A 315 19.55 -11.47 -4.92
N MET A 316 20.11 -11.59 -3.71
CA MET A 316 21.28 -12.44 -3.46
C MET A 316 20.95 -13.93 -3.68
N SER A 317 19.74 -14.35 -3.31
CA SER A 317 19.27 -15.73 -3.48
C SER A 317 19.04 -16.07 -4.95
N ASP A 318 18.46 -15.14 -5.72
CA ASP A 318 18.25 -15.28 -7.16
C ASP A 318 19.58 -15.44 -7.90
N MET A 319 20.56 -14.59 -7.62
CA MET A 319 21.90 -14.71 -8.20
C MET A 319 22.56 -16.06 -7.90
N LYS A 320 22.32 -16.62 -6.71
CA LYS A 320 22.80 -17.95 -6.36
C LYS A 320 22.05 -19.04 -7.15
N LEU A 321 20.74 -18.92 -7.33
CA LEU A 321 19.93 -19.89 -8.06
C LEU A 321 20.29 -19.90 -9.56
N TRP A 322 20.44 -18.73 -10.17
CA TRP A 322 20.76 -18.60 -11.59
C TRP A 322 22.17 -19.08 -11.94
N SER A 323 23.08 -19.15 -10.96
CA SER A 323 24.40 -19.77 -11.13
C SER A 323 24.35 -21.27 -11.48
N ASN A 324 23.19 -21.92 -11.36
CA ASN A 324 22.96 -23.29 -11.85
C ASN A 324 22.78 -23.37 -13.39
N GLY A 325 22.82 -22.24 -14.11
CA GLY A 325 22.83 -22.21 -15.57
C GLY A 325 21.45 -22.32 -16.23
N THR A 326 20.36 -22.09 -15.48
CA THR A 326 18.99 -21.97 -16.03
C THR A 326 18.14 -21.11 -15.11
N ILE A 327 17.50 -20.08 -15.68
CA ILE A 327 16.55 -19.23 -14.99
C ILE A 327 15.15 -19.81 -15.23
N LYS A 328 14.45 -20.19 -14.16
CA LYS A 328 13.11 -20.76 -14.23
C LYS A 328 12.07 -19.66 -14.06
N MET A 329 11.20 -19.50 -15.06
CA MET A 329 10.03 -18.63 -15.03
C MET A 329 8.75 -19.49 -15.13
N PRO A 330 7.57 -18.99 -14.72
CA PRO A 330 6.34 -19.80 -14.69
C PRO A 330 5.96 -20.46 -16.03
N PHE A 331 6.29 -19.84 -17.16
CA PHE A 331 5.93 -20.29 -18.51
C PHE A 331 7.15 -20.51 -19.44
N MET A 332 8.38 -20.27 -18.96
CA MET A 332 9.59 -20.48 -19.76
C MET A 332 10.83 -20.75 -18.90
N ASN A 333 11.79 -21.50 -19.45
CA ASN A 333 13.11 -21.66 -18.87
C ASN A 333 14.13 -20.98 -19.78
N ILE A 334 15.02 -20.17 -19.22
CA ILE A 334 16.04 -19.44 -19.96
C ILE A 334 17.41 -20.02 -19.61
N PRO A 335 18.01 -20.84 -20.48
CA PRO A 335 19.37 -21.34 -20.29
C PRO A 335 20.38 -20.21 -20.37
N VAL A 336 21.28 -20.13 -19.40
CA VAL A 336 22.32 -19.08 -19.35
C VAL A 336 23.68 -19.71 -19.09
N LEU A 337 24.73 -19.07 -19.60
CA LEU A 337 26.11 -19.36 -19.27
C LEU A 337 26.39 -19.02 -17.79
N ASP A 338 27.57 -19.36 -17.27
CA ASP A 338 27.93 -19.04 -15.88
C ASP A 338 27.93 -17.53 -15.64
N ILE A 339 26.85 -17.03 -15.05
CA ILE A 339 26.59 -15.61 -14.81
C ILE A 339 27.61 -14.96 -13.86
N ARG A 340 28.39 -15.76 -13.11
CA ARG A 340 29.48 -15.24 -12.27
C ARG A 340 30.69 -14.79 -13.09
N LYS A 341 30.82 -15.30 -14.32
CA LYS A 341 31.90 -14.97 -15.26
C LYS A 341 31.41 -14.08 -16.38
N CYS A 342 30.19 -14.31 -16.87
CA CYS A 342 29.60 -13.57 -17.97
C CYS A 342 28.70 -12.45 -17.44
N LEU A 343 29.18 -11.20 -17.51
CA LEU A 343 28.49 -9.98 -17.09
C LEU A 343 27.93 -10.02 -15.64
N PRO A 344 28.78 -10.28 -14.62
CA PRO A 344 28.33 -10.45 -13.24
C PRO A 344 27.59 -9.22 -12.68
N ASP A 345 28.05 -8.01 -12.99
CA ASP A 345 27.43 -6.77 -12.51
C ASP A 345 26.06 -6.50 -13.15
N MET A 346 25.88 -6.84 -14.44
CA MET A 346 24.58 -6.74 -15.12
C MET A 346 23.59 -7.73 -14.52
N TRP A 347 23.98 -8.98 -14.32
CA TRP A 347 23.10 -9.98 -13.69
C TRP A 347 22.74 -9.61 -12.26
N LYS A 348 23.70 -9.05 -11.49
CA LYS A 348 23.41 -8.50 -10.16
C LYS A 348 22.38 -7.37 -10.25
N ALA A 349 22.53 -6.45 -11.21
CA ALA A 349 21.57 -5.37 -11.42
C ALA A 349 20.20 -5.88 -11.85
N VAL A 350 20.11 -6.96 -12.65
CA VAL A 350 18.83 -7.62 -12.98
C VAL A 350 18.19 -8.19 -11.72
N ALA A 351 18.91 -8.98 -10.92
CA ALA A 351 18.38 -9.55 -9.68
C ALA A 351 17.88 -8.47 -8.71
N CYS A 352 18.67 -7.41 -8.53
CA CYS A 352 18.27 -6.27 -7.73
C CYS A 352 17.06 -5.54 -8.31
N SER A 353 16.99 -5.33 -9.63
CA SER A 353 15.84 -4.67 -10.27
C SER A 353 14.56 -5.49 -10.12
N LEU A 354 14.62 -6.81 -10.22
CA LEU A 354 13.45 -7.68 -10.06
C LEU A 354 12.91 -7.70 -8.62
N GLN A 355 13.80 -7.60 -7.63
CA GLN A 355 13.44 -7.68 -6.22
C GLN A 355 13.12 -6.32 -5.60
N ILE A 356 13.96 -5.32 -5.83
CA ILE A 356 13.75 -3.93 -5.34
C ILE A 356 12.66 -3.22 -6.13
N LYS A 357 12.47 -3.60 -7.40
CA LYS A 357 11.43 -3.10 -8.31
C LYS A 357 11.43 -1.57 -8.42
N PRO A 358 12.46 -0.97 -9.06
CA PRO A 358 12.39 0.44 -9.43
C PRO A 358 11.13 0.71 -10.26
N CYS A 359 10.59 1.92 -10.15
CA CYS A 359 9.39 2.34 -10.88
C CYS A 359 9.64 3.57 -11.71
N LEU A 360 8.98 3.65 -12.85
CA LEU A 360 8.87 4.88 -13.62
C LEU A 360 7.54 5.58 -13.33
N SER A 361 7.56 6.90 -13.24
CA SER A 361 6.37 7.74 -13.05
C SER A 361 5.30 7.53 -14.13
N LYS A 362 5.71 7.45 -15.41
CA LYS A 362 4.80 7.35 -16.57
C LYS A 362 4.27 5.94 -16.84
N ALA A 363 5.13 4.93 -16.75
CA ALA A 363 4.75 3.55 -17.06
C ALA A 363 4.32 2.74 -15.83
N ARG A 364 4.73 3.17 -14.63
CA ARG A 364 4.61 2.46 -13.33
C ARG A 364 5.10 1.01 -13.29
N GLY A 365 5.50 0.45 -14.42
CA GLY A 365 6.10 -0.88 -14.51
C GLY A 365 7.53 -0.90 -13.98
N SER A 366 7.95 -2.10 -13.56
CA SER A 366 9.30 -2.40 -13.05
C SER A 366 10.13 -3.23 -14.04
N LEU A 367 9.76 -3.19 -15.32
CA LEU A 367 10.42 -3.96 -16.38
C LEU A 367 11.71 -3.28 -16.85
N ILE A 368 12.76 -4.07 -17.04
CA ILE A 368 14.01 -3.60 -17.63
C ILE A 368 13.82 -3.27 -19.12
N CYS A 369 14.71 -2.47 -19.70
CA CYS A 369 14.63 -2.14 -21.11
C CYS A 369 14.94 -3.34 -22.02
N LYS A 370 14.22 -3.44 -23.15
CA LYS A 370 14.41 -4.50 -24.14
C LYS A 370 15.86 -4.57 -24.62
N ALA A 371 16.48 -3.41 -24.87
CA ALA A 371 17.87 -3.32 -25.32
C ALA A 371 18.84 -4.00 -24.33
N ASP A 372 18.68 -3.74 -23.03
CA ASP A 372 19.50 -4.36 -21.98
C ASP A 372 19.25 -5.87 -21.92
N CYS A 373 17.99 -6.32 -22.02
CA CYS A 373 17.65 -7.74 -22.06
C CYS A 373 18.32 -8.46 -23.24
N VAL A 374 18.20 -7.89 -24.45
CA VAL A 374 18.77 -8.47 -25.66
C VAL A 374 20.29 -8.50 -25.57
N GLU A 375 20.93 -7.46 -25.02
CA GLU A 375 22.39 -7.45 -24.82
C GLU A 375 22.84 -8.58 -23.88
N ILE A 376 22.17 -8.73 -22.74
CA ILE A 376 22.50 -9.76 -21.76
C ILE A 376 22.35 -11.16 -22.36
N LEU A 377 21.23 -11.46 -23.02
CA LEU A 377 20.98 -12.79 -23.59
C LEU A 377 21.84 -13.07 -24.83
N THR A 378 22.16 -12.04 -25.62
CA THR A 378 23.05 -12.17 -26.77
C THR A 378 24.45 -12.59 -26.34
N ARG A 379 24.97 -12.06 -25.23
CA ARG A 379 26.32 -12.32 -24.71
C ARG A 379 26.39 -13.53 -23.76
N CYS A 380 25.39 -13.72 -22.91
CA CYS A 380 25.40 -14.70 -21.81
C CYS A 380 24.30 -15.76 -21.89
N GLY A 381 23.42 -15.75 -22.90
CA GLY A 381 22.45 -16.82 -23.14
C GLY A 381 23.13 -18.07 -23.72
N ASP A 382 22.78 -19.25 -23.20
CA ASP A 382 23.31 -20.51 -23.72
C ASP A 382 22.53 -20.94 -24.98
N ARG A 383 22.93 -20.37 -26.12
CA ARG A 383 22.28 -20.60 -27.43
C ARG A 383 22.21 -22.07 -27.84
N LYS A 384 23.09 -22.93 -27.31
CA LYS A 384 23.08 -24.37 -27.60
C LYS A 384 21.92 -25.09 -26.93
N ARG A 385 21.38 -24.51 -25.85
CA ARG A 385 20.28 -25.07 -25.06
C ARG A 385 18.94 -24.37 -25.33
N PHE A 386 18.91 -23.38 -26.23
CA PHE A 386 17.68 -22.72 -26.65
C PHE A 386 16.83 -23.68 -27.50
N TYR A 387 15.52 -23.64 -27.31
CA TYR A 387 14.58 -24.41 -28.13
C TYR A 387 14.56 -23.89 -29.57
N GLU A 388 14.19 -24.72 -30.54
CA GLU A 388 14.14 -24.33 -31.96
C GLU A 388 13.26 -23.08 -32.17
N GLY A 389 13.83 -22.06 -32.82
CA GLY A 389 13.16 -20.78 -33.08
C GLY A 389 13.21 -19.75 -31.94
N GLN A 390 13.80 -20.08 -30.77
CA GLN A 390 14.03 -19.10 -29.72
C GLN A 390 15.29 -18.28 -29.97
N THR A 391 15.14 -16.97 -30.13
CA THR A 391 16.24 -16.00 -30.17
C THR A 391 16.20 -15.09 -28.94
N PRO A 392 17.33 -14.44 -28.57
CA PRO A 392 17.34 -13.40 -27.53
C PRO A 392 16.24 -12.36 -27.70
N GLU A 393 15.96 -11.92 -28.93
CA GLU A 393 14.95 -10.92 -29.27
C GLU A 393 13.55 -11.43 -28.93
N ARG A 394 13.23 -12.67 -29.33
CA ARG A 394 11.90 -13.26 -29.08
C ARG A 394 11.63 -13.51 -27.60
N ILE A 395 12.66 -13.86 -26.85
CA ILE A 395 12.59 -13.99 -25.38
C ILE A 395 12.34 -12.61 -24.76
N CYS A 396 13.10 -11.59 -25.17
CA CYS A 396 12.96 -10.24 -24.64
C CYS A 396 11.67 -9.54 -25.08
N ASP A 397 11.07 -9.90 -26.23
CA ASP A 397 9.73 -9.45 -26.63
C ASP A 397 8.65 -9.87 -25.61
N LEU A 398 8.82 -11.03 -24.97
CA LEU A 398 7.90 -11.52 -23.94
C LEU A 398 8.19 -10.88 -22.57
N LEU A 399 9.46 -10.76 -22.20
CA LEU A 399 9.86 -10.29 -20.86
C LEU A 399 9.90 -8.76 -20.72
N SER A 400 10.18 -8.06 -21.81
CA SER A 400 10.43 -6.62 -21.84
C SER A 400 10.04 -6.05 -23.21
N PRO A 401 8.74 -6.04 -23.56
CA PRO A 401 8.25 -5.70 -24.89
C PRO A 401 8.48 -4.23 -25.31
N THR A 402 8.87 -3.36 -24.37
CA THR A 402 8.92 -1.91 -24.61
C THR A 402 10.32 -1.46 -25.02
N GLU A 403 10.41 -0.79 -26.17
CA GLU A 403 11.65 -0.17 -26.66
C GLU A 403 11.80 1.30 -26.25
N ASP A 404 10.72 1.90 -25.72
CA ASP A 404 10.71 3.28 -25.25
C ASP A 404 11.43 3.42 -23.89
N PRO A 405 12.56 4.15 -23.82
CA PRO A 405 13.35 4.34 -22.60
C PRO A 405 12.59 5.11 -21.50
N GLU A 406 11.50 5.80 -21.82
CA GLU A 406 10.63 6.44 -20.81
C GLU A 406 9.64 5.45 -20.17
N ARG A 407 9.57 4.22 -20.68
CA ARG A 407 8.62 3.19 -20.25
C ARG A 407 9.27 1.89 -19.78
N CYS A 408 10.59 1.85 -19.69
CA CYS A 408 11.38 0.74 -19.19
C CYS A 408 12.57 1.23 -18.35
N ILE A 409 13.06 0.38 -17.44
CA ILE A 409 14.15 0.73 -16.54
C ILE A 409 15.49 0.40 -17.19
N PRO A 410 16.33 1.41 -17.46
CA PRO A 410 17.64 1.17 -18.04
C PRO A 410 18.64 0.73 -16.96
N LEU A 411 19.25 -0.44 -17.13
CA LEU A 411 20.10 -1.07 -16.10
C LEU A 411 21.38 -0.30 -15.84
N HIS A 412 21.92 0.42 -16.83
CA HIS A 412 23.16 1.18 -16.68
C HIS A 412 23.10 2.18 -15.52
N LYS A 413 21.91 2.70 -15.16
CA LYS A 413 21.72 3.60 -14.02
C LYS A 413 22.10 2.97 -12.68
N TYR A 414 22.01 1.64 -12.56
CA TYR A 414 22.23 0.90 -11.32
C TYR A 414 23.50 0.03 -11.34
N LEU A 415 24.33 0.13 -12.38
CA LEU A 415 25.64 -0.51 -12.42
C LEU A 415 26.67 0.20 -11.55
N SER A 416 26.49 1.51 -11.33
CA SER A 416 27.31 2.33 -10.44
C SER A 416 26.51 2.82 -9.23
N PRO A 417 27.19 3.17 -8.12
CA PRO A 417 26.58 3.89 -7.01
C PRO A 417 25.88 5.19 -7.46
N SER A 418 25.00 5.71 -6.62
CA SER A 418 24.35 7.01 -6.84
C SER A 418 25.40 8.11 -7.06
N PRO A 419 25.18 9.04 -8.01
CA PRO A 419 26.09 10.17 -8.24
C PRO A 419 26.06 11.21 -7.13
N LEU A 420 25.05 11.18 -6.24
CA LEU A 420 24.92 12.11 -5.11
C LEU A 420 25.87 11.73 -3.97
N GLY A 421 26.58 12.73 -3.44
CA GLY A 421 27.55 12.55 -2.35
C GLY A 421 26.89 12.31 -0.99
N SER A 422 27.65 11.82 -0.01
CA SER A 422 27.14 11.50 1.34
C SER A 422 26.55 12.72 2.09
N SER A 423 26.97 13.94 1.75
CA SER A 423 26.54 15.19 2.38
C SER A 423 25.20 15.72 1.85
N GLU A 424 24.83 15.42 0.60
CA GLU A 424 23.55 15.84 -0.02
C GLU A 424 22.38 14.92 0.42
N MET A 425 22.68 13.90 1.23
CA MET A 425 21.73 12.84 1.64
C MET A 425 20.75 13.25 2.74
N GLU A 426 21.07 14.26 3.55
CA GLU A 426 20.18 14.71 4.66
C GLU A 426 19.12 15.73 4.20
N GLU A 427 19.19 16.20 2.96
CA GLU A 427 18.33 17.27 2.46
C GLU A 427 16.89 16.81 2.14
N VAL A 428 16.72 15.53 1.79
CA VAL A 428 15.41 14.91 1.50
C VAL A 428 15.18 13.72 2.42
N VAL A 429 14.09 13.78 3.17
CA VAL A 429 13.75 12.77 4.18
C VAL A 429 12.51 12.02 3.76
N HIS A 430 12.52 10.71 3.91
CA HIS A 430 11.35 9.84 3.71
C HIS A 430 10.95 9.18 5.03
N PRO A 431 10.16 9.85 5.89
CA PRO A 431 9.84 9.37 7.24
C PRO A 431 9.05 8.05 7.27
N CYS A 432 8.36 7.75 6.16
CA CYS A 432 7.48 6.58 6.02
C CYS A 432 8.06 5.49 5.10
N ASN A 433 9.34 5.58 4.72
CA ASN A 433 10.00 4.57 3.89
C ASN A 433 11.39 4.21 4.47
N PRO A 434 11.57 3.00 5.05
CA PRO A 434 10.57 1.94 5.22
C PRO A 434 9.46 2.35 6.21
N ASN A 435 8.27 1.75 6.07
CA ASN A 435 7.12 2.08 6.91
C ASN A 435 7.40 1.74 8.40
N PRO A 436 7.43 2.73 9.31
CA PRO A 436 7.69 2.51 10.73
C PRO A 436 6.45 2.09 11.52
N CYS A 437 5.26 2.13 10.91
CA CYS A 437 4.00 1.91 11.61
C CYS A 437 3.56 0.42 11.63
N PRO A 438 2.76 0.01 12.63
CA PRO A 438 2.11 -1.31 12.65
C PRO A 438 1.22 -1.56 11.43
N SER A 439 0.93 -2.83 11.12
CA SER A 439 0.17 -3.23 9.93
C SER A 439 -1.28 -2.72 9.85
N SER A 440 -1.86 -2.22 10.94
CA SER A 440 -3.20 -1.59 10.97
C SER A 440 -3.18 -0.07 10.89
N HIS A 441 -1.99 0.52 10.78
CA HIS A 441 -1.79 1.97 10.81
C HIS A 441 -1.11 2.45 9.52
N LEU A 442 -1.60 3.57 9.01
CA LEU A 442 -1.00 4.32 7.92
C LEU A 442 0.04 5.28 8.47
N CYS A 443 1.23 5.28 7.86
CA CYS A 443 2.26 6.27 8.15
C CYS A 443 1.98 7.56 7.39
N GLN A 444 1.94 8.68 8.11
CA GLN A 444 1.82 10.01 7.56
C GLN A 444 3.01 10.88 7.97
N VAL A 445 3.49 11.73 7.08
CA VAL A 445 4.52 12.72 7.41
C VAL A 445 4.00 13.68 8.48
N ASN A 446 4.77 13.90 9.55
CA ASN A 446 4.41 14.84 10.59
C ASN A 446 4.65 16.28 10.13
N ARG A 447 3.60 16.92 9.62
CA ARG A 447 3.62 18.31 9.15
C ARG A 447 3.06 19.31 10.18
N ARG A 448 2.84 18.90 11.43
CA ARG A 448 2.23 19.74 12.48
C ARG A 448 3.22 20.67 13.18
N GLY A 449 4.52 20.51 12.89
CA GLY A 449 5.59 21.21 13.59
C GLY A 449 5.78 20.68 15.00
N CYS A 450 6.95 20.95 15.59
CA CYS A 450 7.29 20.46 16.91
C CYS A 450 7.67 21.64 17.78
N LEU A 451 7.06 21.71 18.98
CA LEU A 451 7.39 22.72 19.97
C LEU A 451 8.69 22.36 20.72
N ASP A 452 9.07 21.08 20.73
CA ASP A 452 10.29 20.53 21.35
C ASP A 452 11.02 19.55 20.40
N HIS A 453 12.32 19.33 20.63
CA HIS A 453 13.20 18.42 19.88
C HIS A 453 12.85 16.91 19.98
N SER A 454 11.74 16.55 20.63
CA SER A 454 11.36 15.16 20.97
C SER A 454 10.31 14.54 20.03
N CYS A 455 9.88 15.23 18.98
CA CYS A 455 8.84 14.74 18.08
C CYS A 455 9.38 13.77 17.01
N LEU A 456 8.57 12.79 16.65
CA LEU A 456 8.86 11.92 15.51
C LEU A 456 8.52 12.64 14.19
N PRO A 457 9.30 12.41 13.10
CA PRO A 457 9.04 12.99 11.79
C PRO A 457 7.83 12.37 11.07
N HIS A 458 7.19 11.36 11.67
CA HIS A 458 6.02 10.67 11.16
C HIS A 458 4.95 10.50 12.25
N LEU A 459 3.72 10.23 11.81
CA LEU A 459 2.56 9.91 12.63
C LEU A 459 1.98 8.59 12.14
N CYS A 460 1.70 7.66 13.05
CA CYS A 460 0.97 6.44 12.74
C CYS A 460 -0.50 6.65 13.05
N LEU A 461 -1.32 6.67 12.00
CA LEU A 461 -2.77 6.88 12.12
C LEU A 461 -3.51 5.58 11.84
N PRO A 462 -4.54 5.23 12.61
CA PRO A 462 -5.36 4.06 12.32
C PRO A 462 -6.03 4.18 10.94
N GLY A 463 -6.27 3.03 10.32
CA GLY A 463 -6.96 2.96 9.04
C GLY A 463 -7.85 1.72 8.92
N CYS A 464 -8.72 1.71 7.91
CA CYS A 464 -9.58 0.59 7.59
C CYS A 464 -9.08 -0.14 6.36
N LYS A 465 -9.20 -1.48 6.37
CA LYS A 465 -8.98 -2.30 5.19
C LYS A 465 -10.09 -2.07 4.17
N LEU A 466 -9.73 -1.96 2.89
CA LEU A 466 -10.70 -1.91 1.77
C LEU A 466 -11.26 -3.31 1.48
N GLY A 467 -12.04 -3.85 2.42
CA GLY A 467 -12.57 -5.20 2.38
C GLY A 467 -11.81 -6.18 3.28
N GLU A 468 -12.46 -7.27 3.67
CA GLU A 468 -11.93 -8.19 4.68
C GLU A 468 -10.67 -8.95 4.25
N ALA A 469 -10.45 -9.11 2.94
CA ALA A 469 -9.26 -9.76 2.38
C ALA A 469 -8.20 -8.78 1.86
N SER A 470 -8.44 -7.47 1.93
CA SER A 470 -7.50 -6.46 1.44
C SER A 470 -6.47 -6.07 2.50
N GLU A 471 -5.22 -5.88 2.09
CA GLU A 471 -4.17 -5.24 2.91
C GLU A 471 -4.06 -3.74 2.63
N PHE A 472 -4.82 -3.21 1.65
CA PHE A 472 -4.85 -1.79 1.36
C PHE A 472 -5.64 -1.04 2.42
N LEU A 473 -5.00 -0.06 3.06
CA LEU A 473 -5.59 0.73 4.12
C LEU A 473 -5.99 2.13 3.64
N VAL A 474 -7.10 2.63 4.17
CA VAL A 474 -7.54 4.02 4.03
C VAL A 474 -7.61 4.68 5.41
N LEU A 475 -7.32 5.98 5.48
CA LEU A 475 -7.29 6.69 6.75
C LEU A 475 -8.64 6.66 7.44
N GLN A 476 -8.63 6.58 8.77
CA GLN A 476 -9.85 6.76 9.57
C GLN A 476 -10.57 8.07 9.19
N ASP A 477 -11.91 8.02 9.24
CA ASP A 477 -12.83 9.10 8.87
C ASP A 477 -12.86 9.44 7.36
N SER A 478 -12.11 8.70 6.54
CA SER A 478 -12.20 8.83 5.08
C SER A 478 -13.49 8.22 4.54
N ARG A 479 -14.08 8.88 3.56
CA ARG A 479 -15.14 8.30 2.71
C ARG A 479 -14.53 7.75 1.44
N VAL A 480 -14.85 6.51 1.11
CA VAL A 480 -14.23 5.76 0.01
C VAL A 480 -15.30 5.13 -0.87
N LEU A 481 -15.05 5.15 -2.18
CA LEU A 481 -15.88 4.44 -3.15
C LEU A 481 -15.45 2.98 -3.22
N VAL A 482 -16.37 2.07 -3.01
CA VAL A 482 -16.15 0.63 -3.17
C VAL A 482 -17.18 0.02 -4.14
N PRO A 483 -16.80 -0.98 -4.94
CA PRO A 483 -17.76 -1.65 -5.84
C PRO A 483 -18.86 -2.42 -5.08
N LEU A 484 -20.05 -2.53 -5.66
CA LEU A 484 -21.14 -3.38 -5.14
C LEU A 484 -20.95 -4.86 -5.50
N LEU A 485 -21.37 -5.75 -4.58
CA LEU A 485 -21.31 -7.22 -4.74
C LEU A 485 -22.34 -7.79 -5.72
N SER A 486 -23.54 -7.20 -5.77
CA SER A 486 -24.71 -7.75 -6.47
C SER A 486 -25.14 -6.90 -7.67
N GLY A 487 -24.33 -5.91 -8.05
CA GLY A 487 -24.64 -4.95 -9.11
C GLY A 487 -23.97 -5.31 -10.44
N SER A 488 -24.60 -4.93 -11.54
CA SER A 488 -23.98 -4.86 -12.86
C SER A 488 -22.71 -3.99 -12.82
N SER A 489 -21.75 -4.27 -13.69
CA SER A 489 -20.49 -3.53 -13.79
C SER A 489 -20.72 -2.01 -13.85
N GLY A 490 -20.17 -1.26 -12.88
CA GLY A 490 -20.31 0.21 -12.83
C GLY A 490 -21.09 0.76 -11.63
N CYS A 491 -21.70 -0.10 -10.80
CA CYS A 491 -22.33 0.31 -9.54
C CYS A 491 -21.29 0.47 -8.40
N LEU A 492 -21.32 1.60 -7.72
CA LEU A 492 -20.43 1.94 -6.60
C LEU A 492 -21.24 2.31 -5.36
N GLN A 493 -20.67 2.12 -4.17
CA GLN A 493 -21.19 2.60 -2.90
C GLN A 493 -20.12 3.44 -2.18
N VAL A 494 -20.55 4.45 -1.45
CA VAL A 494 -19.68 5.29 -0.61
C VAL A 494 -19.74 4.77 0.81
N CYS A 495 -18.62 4.27 1.32
CA CYS A 495 -18.48 3.83 2.71
C CYS A 495 -17.59 4.78 3.49
N SER A 496 -17.80 4.87 4.81
CA SER A 496 -16.94 5.60 5.75
C SER A 496 -16.01 4.64 6.49
N CYS A 497 -14.75 5.04 6.69
CA CYS A 497 -13.83 4.29 7.54
C CYS A 497 -14.06 4.65 9.01
N GLY A 498 -14.68 3.73 9.77
CA GLY A 498 -15.06 3.94 11.16
C GLY A 498 -13.93 3.70 12.17
N VAL A 499 -14.19 4.06 13.43
CA VAL A 499 -13.28 3.83 14.58
C VAL A 499 -12.98 2.35 14.82
N SER A 500 -13.84 1.45 14.32
CA SER A 500 -13.68 -0.01 14.43
C SER A 500 -12.55 -0.56 13.55
N GLY A 501 -11.98 0.26 12.65
CA GLY A 501 -11.03 -0.18 11.63
C GLY A 501 -11.70 -0.91 10.45
N ARG A 502 -13.03 -0.79 10.31
CA ARG A 502 -13.81 -1.35 9.20
C ARG A 502 -14.57 -0.27 8.44
N LEU A 503 -14.95 -0.59 7.22
CA LEU A 503 -15.86 0.23 6.42
C LEU A 503 -17.28 0.11 6.95
N GLU A 504 -17.92 1.25 7.21
CA GLU A 504 -19.24 1.40 7.84
C GLU A 504 -20.05 2.48 7.09
N ASN A 505 -21.36 2.57 7.33
CA ASN A 505 -22.26 3.56 6.73
C ASN A 505 -22.14 3.63 5.19
N CYS A 506 -22.27 2.48 4.54
CA CYS A 506 -22.21 2.40 3.09
C CYS A 506 -23.54 2.82 2.46
N GLU A 507 -23.49 3.77 1.53
CA GLU A 507 -24.64 4.27 0.77
C GLU A 507 -24.41 4.05 -0.73
N GLU A 508 -25.41 3.52 -1.44
CA GLU A 508 -25.31 3.25 -2.87
C GLU A 508 -25.29 4.55 -3.69
N MET A 509 -24.40 4.59 -4.69
CA MET A 509 -24.40 5.63 -5.73
C MET A 509 -25.25 5.17 -6.92
N PRO A 510 -25.81 6.11 -7.71
CA PRO A 510 -26.42 5.78 -8.99
C PRO A 510 -25.44 4.96 -9.85
N CYS A 511 -25.90 3.82 -10.39
CA CYS A 511 -25.08 2.99 -11.26
C CYS A 511 -24.80 3.69 -12.58
N GLU A 512 -23.54 3.61 -13.03
CA GLU A 512 -23.10 4.26 -14.27
C GLU A 512 -23.03 3.27 -15.45
N GLU A 513 -23.56 3.66 -16.60
CA GLU A 513 -23.51 2.87 -17.83
C GLU A 513 -22.14 2.99 -18.53
N THR A 514 -21.15 2.27 -18.01
CA THR A 514 -19.74 2.30 -18.48
C THR A 514 -19.53 1.86 -19.94
N MET A 515 -20.52 1.26 -20.61
CA MET A 515 -20.46 0.89 -22.03
C MET A 515 -20.70 2.08 -22.98
N ARG A 516 -21.24 3.21 -22.48
CA ARG A 516 -21.54 4.37 -23.33
C ARG A 516 -20.26 5.12 -23.71
N SER A 517 -20.01 5.17 -25.02
CA SER A 517 -18.93 5.97 -25.61
C SER A 517 -19.43 7.37 -26.00
N CYS A 518 -18.57 8.38 -25.90
CA CYS A 518 -18.89 9.74 -26.32
C CYS A 518 -18.75 9.86 -27.84
N SER A 519 -19.78 10.39 -28.50
CA SER A 519 -19.75 10.66 -29.94
C SER A 519 -19.08 12.00 -30.23
N THR A 520 -18.02 11.98 -31.04
CA THR A 520 -17.36 13.19 -31.56
C THR A 520 -17.39 13.19 -33.08
N ALA A 521 -17.14 14.35 -33.71
CA ALA A 521 -17.05 14.46 -35.16
C ALA A 521 -15.94 13.58 -35.79
N TRP A 522 -14.99 13.11 -34.99
CA TRP A 522 -13.82 12.32 -35.42
C TRP A 522 -13.90 10.84 -35.05
N GLY A 523 -14.99 10.40 -34.40
CA GLY A 523 -15.19 9.01 -33.97
C GLY A 523 -15.80 8.87 -32.57
N GLN A 524 -15.91 7.63 -32.10
CA GLN A 524 -16.36 7.31 -30.74
C GLN A 524 -15.18 7.24 -29.77
N ILE A 525 -15.32 7.92 -28.63
CA ILE A 525 -14.34 7.91 -27.54
C ILE A 525 -14.88 7.04 -26.40
N SER A 526 -14.12 6.04 -25.96
CA SER A 526 -14.53 5.14 -24.88
C SER A 526 -14.67 5.86 -23.54
N HIS A 527 -15.56 5.35 -22.68
CA HIS A 527 -15.69 5.79 -21.29
C HIS A 527 -14.33 5.74 -20.58
N GLY A 528 -14.00 6.78 -19.81
CA GLY A 528 -12.75 6.85 -19.05
C GLY A 528 -11.55 7.39 -19.83
N SER A 529 -11.74 7.75 -21.10
CA SER A 529 -10.67 8.27 -21.95
C SER A 529 -10.62 9.80 -21.93
N SER A 530 -9.41 10.35 -21.80
CA SER A 530 -9.10 11.77 -21.98
C SER A 530 -8.67 12.06 -23.42
N TYR A 531 -9.06 13.21 -23.95
CA TYR A 531 -8.71 13.65 -25.30
C TYR A 531 -8.73 15.19 -25.37
N SER A 532 -8.14 15.77 -26.41
CA SER A 532 -8.11 17.23 -26.61
C SER A 532 -8.98 17.65 -27.79
N ILE A 533 -9.83 18.66 -27.58
CA ILE A 533 -10.53 19.37 -28.67
C ILE A 533 -9.92 20.77 -28.76
N SER A 534 -9.20 21.05 -29.84
CA SER A 534 -8.40 22.28 -29.98
C SER A 534 -7.44 22.43 -28.78
N CYS A 535 -7.50 23.52 -28.01
CA CYS A 535 -6.71 23.72 -26.79
C CYS A 535 -7.40 23.22 -25.52
N ARG A 536 -8.64 22.71 -25.61
CA ARG A 536 -9.42 22.24 -24.44
C ARG A 536 -9.10 20.78 -24.16
N SER A 537 -8.84 20.48 -22.90
CA SER A 537 -8.77 19.11 -22.42
C SER A 537 -10.18 18.61 -22.09
N CYS A 538 -10.53 17.42 -22.57
CA CYS A 538 -11.83 16.80 -22.43
C CYS A 538 -11.70 15.37 -21.91
N PHE A 539 -12.75 14.89 -21.26
CA PHE A 539 -12.84 13.55 -20.71
C PHE A 539 -14.22 12.96 -21.01
N CYS A 540 -14.26 11.72 -21.46
CA CYS A 540 -15.50 11.01 -21.72
C CYS A 540 -15.97 10.25 -20.46
N PHE A 541 -17.16 10.58 -19.98
CA PHE A 541 -17.77 9.94 -18.82
C PHE A 541 -19.20 9.49 -19.15
N SER A 542 -19.42 8.18 -19.29
CA SER A 542 -20.75 7.59 -19.46
C SER A 542 -21.55 8.15 -20.67
N GLY A 543 -20.84 8.48 -21.75
CA GLY A 543 -21.39 9.14 -22.94
C GLY A 543 -21.44 10.67 -22.88
N GLU A 544 -21.16 11.28 -21.73
CA GLU A 544 -21.05 12.74 -21.58
C GLU A 544 -19.61 13.24 -21.78
N MET A 545 -19.47 14.35 -22.50
CA MET A 545 -18.18 15.00 -22.74
C MET A 545 -17.95 16.14 -21.74
N ILE A 546 -16.96 15.98 -20.86
CA ILE A 546 -16.61 16.98 -19.85
C ILE A 546 -15.33 17.67 -20.27
N CYS A 547 -15.42 18.96 -20.64
CA CYS A 547 -14.30 19.73 -21.18
C CYS A 547 -13.93 20.94 -20.32
N SER A 548 -12.64 21.29 -20.31
CA SER A 548 -12.15 22.56 -19.77
C SER A 548 -12.80 23.75 -20.47
N ARG A 549 -13.11 24.83 -19.74
CA ARG A 549 -13.74 26.04 -20.31
C ARG A 549 -12.75 27.07 -20.84
N LYS A 550 -11.52 26.64 -21.18
CA LYS A 550 -10.47 27.53 -21.68
C LYS A 550 -10.87 28.18 -23.02
N PRO A 551 -10.68 29.49 -23.18
CA PRO A 551 -10.84 30.15 -24.47
C PRO A 551 -9.69 29.73 -25.39
N CYS A 552 -9.97 29.28 -26.60
CA CYS A 552 -8.96 28.84 -27.57
C CYS A 552 -9.01 29.69 -28.83
N LEU A 553 -7.86 30.13 -29.30
CA LEU A 553 -7.71 30.57 -30.69
C LEU A 553 -7.51 29.34 -31.58
N THR A 554 -8.26 29.26 -32.67
CA THR A 554 -8.08 28.23 -33.69
C THR A 554 -7.32 28.80 -34.89
N PRO A 555 -6.69 27.97 -35.75
CA PRO A 555 -6.06 28.47 -36.98
C PRO A 555 -7.02 29.25 -37.88
N HIS A 556 -8.32 28.91 -37.84
CA HIS A 556 -9.40 29.57 -38.57
C HIS A 556 -9.99 30.80 -37.86
N SER A 557 -9.47 31.18 -36.69
CA SER A 557 -9.95 32.37 -35.98
C SER A 557 -9.68 33.65 -36.78
N SER A 558 -10.69 34.50 -36.85
CA SER A 558 -10.60 35.77 -37.59
C SER A 558 -9.60 36.73 -36.92
N GLU A 559 -9.07 37.68 -37.69
CA GLU A 559 -8.20 38.74 -37.16
C GLU A 559 -8.87 39.53 -36.03
N ASP A 560 -10.18 39.74 -36.10
CA ASP A 560 -10.95 40.43 -35.06
C ASP A 560 -11.09 39.58 -33.78
N GLU A 561 -11.30 38.27 -33.90
CA GLU A 561 -11.28 37.35 -32.75
C GLU A 561 -9.92 37.31 -32.07
N ARG A 562 -8.84 37.32 -32.86
CA ARG A 562 -7.46 37.40 -32.35
C ARG A 562 -7.19 38.70 -31.60
N ARG A 563 -7.72 39.82 -32.09
CA ARG A 563 -7.62 41.14 -31.42
C ARG A 563 -8.41 41.22 -30.12
N LEU A 564 -9.58 40.56 -30.07
CA LEU A 564 -10.45 40.53 -28.89
C LEU A 564 -10.04 39.46 -27.87
N PHE A 565 -9.08 38.60 -28.19
CA PHE A 565 -8.66 37.52 -27.32
C PHE A 565 -7.83 38.02 -26.14
N THR A 566 -8.48 38.10 -24.98
CA THR A 566 -7.84 38.46 -23.71
C THR A 566 -7.25 37.24 -22.98
N GLY A 567 -7.55 36.02 -23.43
CA GLY A 567 -7.18 34.80 -22.69
C GLY A 567 -7.96 34.60 -21.38
N LEU A 568 -8.95 35.44 -21.07
CA LEU A 568 -9.92 35.24 -19.99
C LEU A 568 -11.22 34.63 -20.54
N PRO A 569 -12.04 33.95 -19.71
CA PRO A 569 -13.32 33.39 -20.16
C PRO A 569 -14.22 34.44 -20.80
N CYS A 570 -14.90 34.05 -21.89
CA CYS A 570 -15.75 34.94 -22.71
C CYS A 570 -15.02 36.19 -23.24
N SER A 571 -13.69 36.16 -23.34
CA SER A 571 -12.86 37.29 -23.77
C SER A 571 -13.10 38.56 -22.93
N CYS A 572 -13.42 38.39 -21.64
CA CYS A 572 -13.58 39.51 -20.70
C CYS A 572 -12.27 40.32 -20.58
N GLY A 573 -12.38 41.64 -20.38
CA GLY A 573 -11.22 42.51 -20.18
C GLY A 573 -10.44 42.19 -18.89
N HIS A 574 -9.17 42.62 -18.85
CA HIS A 574 -8.24 42.38 -17.73
C HIS A 574 -8.43 43.31 -16.52
N GLN A 575 -9.43 44.19 -16.55
CA GLN A 575 -9.69 45.11 -15.45
C GLN A 575 -10.05 44.33 -14.18
N PHE A 576 -9.23 44.48 -13.15
CA PHE A 576 -9.39 43.76 -11.89
C PHE A 576 -10.33 44.52 -10.95
N VAL A 577 -11.63 44.22 -11.07
CA VAL A 577 -12.70 44.74 -10.21
C VAL A 577 -13.38 43.54 -9.56
N PRO A 578 -12.82 43.02 -8.45
CA PRO A 578 -13.15 41.70 -7.95
C PRO A 578 -14.59 41.61 -7.46
N VAL A 579 -15.18 40.43 -7.60
CA VAL A 579 -16.50 40.09 -7.07
C VAL A 579 -16.43 38.78 -6.29
N CYS A 580 -17.10 38.74 -5.14
CA CYS A 580 -17.27 37.53 -4.34
C CYS A 580 -18.55 36.83 -4.75
N ALA A 581 -18.44 35.62 -5.30
CA ALA A 581 -19.58 34.81 -5.71
C ALA A 581 -20.10 33.90 -4.58
N SER A 582 -21.32 33.40 -4.74
CA SER A 582 -22.03 32.56 -3.76
C SER A 582 -21.36 31.22 -3.44
N ASN A 583 -20.42 30.77 -4.28
CA ASN A 583 -19.58 29.60 -4.01
C ASN A 583 -18.34 29.91 -3.13
N GLY A 584 -18.21 31.15 -2.64
CA GLY A 584 -17.10 31.60 -1.80
C GLY A 584 -15.79 31.89 -2.55
N ARG A 585 -15.83 31.96 -3.90
CA ARG A 585 -14.67 32.32 -4.73
C ARG A 585 -14.72 33.80 -5.16
N THR A 586 -13.59 34.49 -5.04
CA THR A 586 -13.38 35.78 -5.72
C THR A 586 -13.07 35.58 -7.19
N TYR A 587 -13.82 36.28 -8.05
CA TYR A 587 -13.58 36.38 -9.48
C TYR A 587 -13.02 37.77 -9.81
N PRO A 588 -12.14 37.89 -10.84
CA PRO A 588 -11.46 39.15 -11.14
C PRO A 588 -12.39 40.25 -11.65
N SER A 589 -13.56 39.90 -12.19
CA SER A 589 -14.56 40.86 -12.64
C SER A 589 -15.96 40.27 -12.67
N ALA A 590 -16.98 41.14 -12.64
CA ALA A 590 -18.37 40.76 -12.86
C ALA A 590 -18.60 40.10 -14.23
N CYS A 591 -17.87 40.52 -15.27
CA CYS A 591 -17.93 39.89 -16.60
C CYS A 591 -17.55 38.40 -16.52
N VAL A 592 -16.44 38.11 -15.85
CA VAL A 592 -15.95 36.74 -15.67
C VAL A 592 -16.92 35.91 -14.83
N ALA A 593 -17.45 36.46 -13.74
CA ALA A 593 -18.46 35.77 -12.93
C ALA A 593 -19.71 35.40 -13.75
N ARG A 594 -20.24 36.34 -14.56
CA ARG A 594 -21.39 36.09 -15.45
C ARG A 594 -21.10 35.04 -16.51
N CYS A 595 -19.92 35.10 -17.14
CA CYS A 595 -19.47 34.11 -18.11
C CYS A 595 -19.50 32.67 -17.53
N LEU A 596 -19.25 32.53 -16.23
CA LEU A 596 -19.22 31.25 -15.54
C LEU A 596 -20.58 30.82 -14.97
N GLY A 597 -21.64 31.58 -15.24
CA GLY A 597 -23.02 31.25 -14.90
C GLY A 597 -23.54 31.88 -13.60
N PHE A 598 -22.82 32.84 -13.01
CA PHE A 598 -23.33 33.59 -11.87
C PHE A 598 -24.19 34.76 -12.34
N THR A 599 -25.34 34.97 -11.70
CA THR A 599 -26.18 36.16 -11.91
C THR A 599 -25.77 37.26 -10.94
N ASP A 600 -26.23 38.50 -11.17
CA ASP A 600 -25.92 39.65 -10.30
C ASP A 600 -26.44 39.49 -8.85
N GLN A 601 -27.36 38.56 -8.61
CA GLN A 601 -27.82 38.20 -7.26
C GLN A 601 -26.91 37.17 -6.57
N ASN A 602 -26.11 36.45 -7.36
CA ASN A 602 -25.23 35.38 -6.89
C ASN A 602 -23.80 35.86 -6.62
N PHE A 603 -23.52 37.16 -6.74
CA PHE A 603 -22.24 37.73 -6.34
C PHE A 603 -22.38 39.17 -5.83
N GLN A 604 -21.37 39.64 -5.11
CA GLN A 604 -21.26 41.04 -4.67
C GLN A 604 -19.86 41.58 -4.99
N PHE A 605 -19.72 42.90 -5.13
CA PHE A 605 -18.41 43.52 -5.35
C PHE A 605 -17.49 43.40 -4.14
N GLY A 606 -16.20 43.23 -4.42
CA GLY A 606 -15.14 43.04 -3.43
C GLY A 606 -14.62 41.60 -3.37
N HIS A 607 -13.58 41.41 -2.56
CA HIS A 607 -12.97 40.11 -2.29
C HIS A 607 -13.77 39.34 -1.22
N CYS A 608 -13.93 38.02 -1.38
CA CYS A 608 -14.59 37.17 -0.40
C CYS A 608 -13.91 37.25 0.97
N ARG A 609 -12.57 37.28 1.02
CA ARG A 609 -11.84 37.32 2.30
C ARG A 609 -12.04 38.62 3.08
N LEU A 610 -12.37 39.73 2.41
CA LEU A 610 -12.59 41.03 3.06
C LEU A 610 -14.02 41.19 3.59
N ILE A 611 -14.93 40.29 3.24
CA ILE A 611 -16.30 40.28 3.72
C ILE A 611 -16.32 39.49 5.04
N ASP A 612 -16.74 40.13 6.13
CA ASP A 612 -16.91 39.44 7.42
C ASP A 612 -18.18 38.56 7.39
N PRO A 613 -18.05 37.22 7.36
CA PRO A 613 -19.19 36.32 7.26
C PRO A 613 -19.99 36.25 8.57
N CYS A 614 -19.44 36.72 9.69
CA CYS A 614 -20.10 36.74 10.99
C CYS A 614 -20.91 38.02 11.24
N ARG A 615 -20.77 39.03 10.38
CA ARG A 615 -21.50 40.30 10.53
C ARG A 615 -23.01 40.07 10.45
N GLY A 616 -23.71 40.34 11.56
CA GLY A 616 -25.16 40.19 11.64
C GLY A 616 -25.67 38.76 11.85
N LYS A 617 -24.79 37.76 11.98
CA LYS A 617 -25.16 36.37 12.28
C LYS A 617 -25.22 36.15 13.79
N ARG A 618 -26.31 35.55 14.29
CA ARG A 618 -26.47 35.19 15.70
C ARG A 618 -26.43 33.67 15.85
N CYS A 619 -25.34 33.15 16.40
CA CYS A 619 -25.28 31.77 16.85
C CYS A 619 -26.11 31.59 18.15
N SER A 620 -26.56 30.37 18.43
CA SER A 620 -27.32 30.03 19.65
C SER A 620 -26.56 30.42 20.93
N ARG A 621 -27.28 30.61 22.06
CA ARG A 621 -26.68 30.91 23.38
C ARG A 621 -25.58 29.89 23.68
N SER A 622 -24.37 30.36 24.01
CA SER A 622 -23.09 29.62 24.23
C SER A 622 -22.21 29.33 23.01
N LEU A 623 -22.62 29.67 21.79
CA LEU A 623 -21.83 29.52 20.57
C LEU A 623 -21.30 30.88 20.06
N ARG A 624 -20.07 30.90 19.55
CA ARG A 624 -19.45 32.08 18.90
C ARG A 624 -19.31 31.83 17.41
N CYS A 625 -19.64 32.84 16.60
CA CYS A 625 -19.37 32.80 15.17
C CYS A 625 -17.88 32.98 14.91
N VAL A 626 -17.31 32.10 14.09
CA VAL A 626 -15.92 32.18 13.63
C VAL A 626 -15.90 32.10 12.09
N PRO A 627 -15.20 33.02 11.40
CA PRO A 627 -15.03 32.94 9.96
C PRO A 627 -14.36 31.63 9.54
N ARG A 628 -14.92 30.99 8.51
CA ARG A 628 -14.41 29.75 7.91
C ARG A 628 -14.57 29.83 6.41
N TYR A 629 -13.75 30.68 5.79
CA TYR A 629 -13.77 30.89 4.34
C TYR A 629 -13.55 29.58 3.59
N ALA A 630 -14.43 29.31 2.63
CA ALA A 630 -14.42 28.07 1.87
C ALA A 630 -14.87 28.31 0.43
N VAL A 631 -14.14 27.69 -0.51
CA VAL A 631 -14.55 27.63 -1.91
C VAL A 631 -15.25 26.31 -2.15
N CYS A 632 -16.56 26.34 -2.39
CA CYS A 632 -17.37 25.15 -2.66
C CYS A 632 -17.30 24.75 -4.14
N LEU A 633 -17.11 23.46 -4.37
CA LEU A 633 -17.14 22.81 -5.68
C LEU A 633 -18.55 22.33 -6.03
N SER A 634 -19.38 22.05 -5.03
CA SER A 634 -20.79 21.71 -5.21
C SER A 634 -21.65 22.95 -5.41
N LEU A 635 -22.59 22.91 -6.36
CA LEU A 635 -23.48 24.03 -6.70
C LEU A 635 -24.82 24.00 -5.96
N SER A 636 -25.26 22.82 -5.49
CA SER A 636 -26.61 22.61 -4.95
C SER A 636 -26.73 22.73 -3.43
N SER A 637 -25.63 23.01 -2.73
CA SER A 637 -25.59 23.15 -1.27
C SER A 637 -25.23 24.58 -0.89
N GLU A 638 -25.75 25.04 0.26
CA GLU A 638 -25.26 26.30 0.85
C GLU A 638 -23.74 26.20 1.06
N CYS A 639 -23.02 27.26 0.74
CA CYS A 639 -21.58 27.35 0.90
C CYS A 639 -21.23 28.15 2.17
N PRO A 640 -21.28 27.54 3.37
CA PRO A 640 -21.09 28.25 4.61
C PRO A 640 -19.69 28.86 4.67
N GLN A 641 -19.64 30.18 4.92
CA GLN A 641 -18.40 30.94 5.10
C GLN A 641 -18.06 31.17 6.57
N TYR A 642 -18.87 30.64 7.49
CA TYR A 642 -18.68 30.73 8.93
C TYR A 642 -19.12 29.43 9.61
N GLU A 643 -18.67 29.25 10.84
CA GLU A 643 -19.16 28.20 11.73
C GLU A 643 -19.50 28.77 13.10
N CYS A 644 -20.49 28.18 13.76
CA CYS A 644 -20.85 28.49 15.13
C CYS A 644 -20.19 27.47 16.05
N VAL A 645 -19.08 27.84 16.68
CA VAL A 645 -18.33 26.97 17.59
C VAL A 645 -18.73 27.21 19.04
N ALA A 646 -18.95 26.13 19.79
CA ALA A 646 -19.18 26.21 21.23
C ALA A 646 -17.93 26.71 21.94
N ARG A 647 -18.07 27.44 23.06
CA ARG A 647 -16.96 27.71 23.98
C ARG A 647 -16.50 26.36 24.58
N PRO A 648 -15.36 25.76 24.19
CA PRO A 648 -14.89 24.56 24.84
C PRO A 648 -14.22 24.95 26.17
N SER A 649 -14.32 24.09 27.18
CA SER A 649 -13.20 23.93 28.12
C SER A 649 -12.03 23.44 27.26
N CYS A 650 -10.98 24.25 27.09
CA CYS A 650 -9.88 23.90 26.18
C CYS A 650 -9.23 22.60 26.67
N ASP A 651 -9.58 21.48 26.03
CA ASP A 651 -9.02 20.19 26.35
C ASP A 651 -7.51 20.20 26.06
N ARG A 652 -6.72 19.66 26.98
CA ARG A 652 -5.24 19.68 26.90
C ARG A 652 -4.69 18.69 25.85
N SER A 653 -5.57 17.88 25.24
CA SER A 653 -5.23 16.81 24.30
C SER A 653 -4.87 17.28 22.88
N ILE A 654 -5.26 18.50 22.47
CA ILE A 654 -5.02 19.02 21.11
C ILE A 654 -4.02 20.18 21.17
N VAL A 655 -2.73 19.84 21.04
CA VAL A 655 -1.60 20.80 21.02
C VAL A 655 -1.22 21.11 19.57
N GLN A 656 -2.07 21.84 18.86
CA GLN A 656 -1.66 22.49 17.60
C GLN A 656 -1.45 23.97 17.88
N PRO A 657 -0.20 24.47 17.91
CA PRO A 657 0.06 25.87 18.22
C PRO A 657 -0.63 26.79 17.22
N ALA A 658 -0.97 27.99 17.64
CA ALA A 658 -1.61 28.99 16.81
C ALA A 658 -0.90 30.34 16.99
N CYS A 659 -0.56 31.00 15.88
CA CYS A 659 0.01 32.33 15.89
C CYS A 659 -1.11 33.37 15.82
N ASP A 660 -1.12 34.34 16.73
CA ASP A 660 -2.03 35.49 16.64
C ASP A 660 -1.47 36.62 15.76
N THR A 661 -2.30 37.60 15.44
CA THR A 661 -1.92 38.75 14.60
C THR A 661 -0.89 39.68 15.23
N ASN A 662 -0.57 39.52 16.52
CA ASN A 662 0.50 40.26 17.19
C ASN A 662 1.82 39.46 17.25
N GLY A 663 1.87 38.27 16.65
CA GLY A 663 3.04 37.41 16.66
C GLY A 663 3.24 36.65 17.98
N LEU A 664 2.20 36.50 18.80
CA LEU A 664 2.23 35.66 20.00
C LEU A 664 1.76 34.24 19.69
N VAL A 665 2.52 33.25 20.14
CA VAL A 665 2.18 31.83 20.01
C VAL A 665 1.26 31.42 21.15
N HIS A 666 0.15 30.78 20.79
CA HIS A 666 -0.82 30.16 21.70
C HIS A 666 -0.71 28.64 21.58
N SER A 667 -0.93 27.90 22.67
CA SER A 667 -0.80 26.43 22.67
C SER A 667 -1.85 25.72 21.81
N SER A 668 -3.01 26.36 21.62
CA SER A 668 -4.06 25.92 20.72
C SER A 668 -4.92 27.08 20.23
N THR A 669 -5.64 26.87 19.12
CA THR A 669 -6.67 27.81 18.63
C THR A 669 -7.71 28.13 19.72
N CYS A 670 -8.02 27.17 20.59
CA CYS A 670 -8.93 27.38 21.72
C CYS A 670 -8.37 28.42 22.72
N THR A 671 -7.11 28.28 23.12
CA THR A 671 -6.46 29.23 24.03
C THR A 671 -6.37 30.64 23.45
N LEU A 672 -6.13 30.74 22.14
CA LEU A 672 -6.13 32.01 21.40
C LEU A 672 -7.52 32.68 21.44
N LEU A 673 -8.57 31.91 21.14
CA LEU A 673 -9.95 32.41 21.15
C LEU A 673 -10.40 32.82 22.56
N HIS A 674 -9.99 32.09 23.59
CA HIS A 674 -10.27 32.42 24.99
C HIS A 674 -9.55 33.70 25.45
N ALA A 675 -8.33 33.93 24.96
CA ALA A 675 -7.59 35.18 25.18
C ALA A 675 -8.14 36.38 24.39
N GLY A 676 -9.22 36.21 23.62
CA GLY A 676 -9.83 37.27 22.82
C GLY A 676 -8.94 37.76 21.68
N LYS A 677 -7.93 36.97 21.30
CA LYS A 677 -7.02 37.29 20.19
C LYS A 677 -7.58 36.80 18.85
N THR A 678 -7.02 37.33 17.77
CA THR A 678 -7.37 36.98 16.38
C THR A 678 -6.30 36.07 15.79
N LEU A 679 -6.73 34.97 15.18
CA LEU A 679 -5.84 34.01 14.55
C LEU A 679 -5.18 34.65 13.33
N ALA A 680 -3.85 34.63 13.27
CA ALA A 680 -3.11 34.93 12.04
C ALA A 680 -2.97 33.66 11.19
N TYR A 681 -2.45 32.58 11.77
CA TYR A 681 -2.31 31.28 11.12
C TYR A 681 -2.08 30.16 12.14
N LEU A 682 -2.32 28.91 11.73
CA LEU A 682 -2.01 27.74 12.55
C LEU A 682 -0.52 27.42 12.44
N GLY A 683 0.09 27.08 13.57
CA GLY A 683 1.52 26.81 13.72
C GLY A 683 2.23 27.80 14.65
N PRO A 684 3.52 27.56 14.93
CA PRO A 684 4.35 28.52 15.66
C PRO A 684 4.57 29.79 14.83
N CYS A 685 4.72 30.92 15.50
CA CYS A 685 4.95 32.20 14.84
C CYS A 685 6.33 32.22 14.17
N GLN A 686 6.34 32.44 12.87
CA GLN A 686 7.54 32.63 12.05
C GLN A 686 8.03 34.07 12.15
N ASP A 687 9.33 34.26 12.34
CA ASP A 687 9.94 35.59 12.49
C ASP A 687 9.65 36.52 11.30
N TRP A 688 9.70 35.97 10.09
CA TRP A 688 9.46 36.68 8.83
C TRP A 688 7.98 36.96 8.54
N CYS A 689 7.06 36.44 9.35
CA CYS A 689 5.61 36.74 9.27
C CYS A 689 5.12 37.57 10.46
N ARG A 690 6.01 38.05 11.34
CA ARG A 690 5.62 38.93 12.46
C ARG A 690 5.14 40.30 12.00
N ARG A 691 5.66 40.80 10.87
CA ARG A 691 5.27 42.09 10.30
C ARG A 691 4.28 41.86 9.15
N PRO A 692 3.12 42.51 9.14
CA PRO A 692 2.20 42.45 8.02
C PRO A 692 2.89 42.94 6.75
N ALA A 693 2.87 42.09 5.73
CA ALA A 693 3.39 42.36 4.40
C ALA A 693 2.39 41.75 3.42
N PRO A 694 1.44 42.55 2.90
CA PRO A 694 0.33 42.02 2.12
C PRO A 694 0.83 41.34 0.86
N VAL A 695 0.18 40.25 0.49
CA VAL A 695 0.51 39.45 -0.71
C VAL A 695 -0.77 39.02 -1.42
N CYS A 696 -0.70 38.93 -2.74
CA CYS A 696 -1.76 38.36 -3.55
C CYS A 696 -1.54 36.86 -3.69
N GLY A 697 -2.54 36.06 -3.32
CA GLY A 697 -2.53 34.62 -3.55
C GLY A 697 -2.95 34.30 -4.98
N GLN A 698 -2.49 33.17 -5.52
CA GLN A 698 -2.89 32.69 -6.86
C GLN A 698 -4.40 32.39 -6.99
N ASN A 699 -5.12 32.33 -5.87
CA ASN A 699 -6.57 32.23 -5.85
C ASN A 699 -7.29 33.57 -6.12
N GLY A 700 -6.58 34.69 -6.18
CA GLY A 700 -7.11 36.04 -6.35
C GLY A 700 -7.52 36.72 -5.04
N GLU A 701 -7.10 36.21 -3.88
CA GLU A 701 -7.36 36.80 -2.56
C GLU A 701 -6.12 37.52 -2.02
N THR A 702 -6.34 38.63 -1.30
CA THR A 702 -5.26 39.35 -0.62
C THR A 702 -5.10 38.81 0.81
N TYR A 703 -3.88 38.45 1.17
CA TYR A 703 -3.49 37.98 2.50
C TYR A 703 -2.62 39.03 3.19
N SER A 704 -2.68 39.09 4.52
CA SER A 704 -1.86 40.03 5.32
C SER A 704 -0.39 39.64 5.37
N THR A 705 -0.09 38.35 5.24
CA THR A 705 1.26 37.77 5.22
C THR A 705 1.30 36.51 4.36
N VAL A 706 2.50 36.10 3.94
CA VAL A 706 2.73 34.84 3.24
C VAL A 706 2.34 33.62 4.10
N CYS A 707 2.57 33.65 5.41
CA CYS A 707 2.19 32.55 6.31
C CYS A 707 0.67 32.35 6.38
N GLU A 708 -0.11 33.43 6.32
CA GLU A 708 -1.58 33.35 6.25
C GLU A 708 -2.03 32.65 4.95
N ALA A 709 -1.43 33.01 3.81
CA ALA A 709 -1.70 32.36 2.53
C ALA A 709 -1.36 30.86 2.55
N PHE A 710 -0.19 30.50 3.11
CA PHE A 710 0.26 29.11 3.20
C PHE A 710 -0.62 28.28 4.15
N ASN A 711 -1.10 28.87 5.24
CA ASN A 711 -2.05 28.23 6.16
C ASN A 711 -3.38 27.89 5.47
N ASP A 712 -3.79 28.72 4.52
CA ASP A 712 -4.95 28.48 3.66
C ASP A 712 -4.65 27.68 2.40
N ARG A 713 -3.43 27.15 2.28
CA ARG A 713 -2.99 26.28 1.18
C ARG A 713 -2.98 27.00 -0.17
N VAL A 714 -2.60 28.27 -0.16
CA VAL A 714 -2.47 29.11 -1.35
C VAL A 714 -1.04 29.59 -1.51
N VAL A 715 -0.47 29.39 -2.70
CA VAL A 715 0.84 29.94 -3.07
C VAL A 715 0.70 31.42 -3.44
N VAL A 716 1.70 32.20 -3.10
CA VAL A 716 1.76 33.64 -3.42
C VAL A 716 2.00 33.83 -4.91
N ASP A 717 1.22 34.72 -5.53
CA ASP A 717 1.42 35.16 -6.91
C ASP A 717 2.41 36.33 -6.94
N TYR A 718 2.09 37.45 -6.28
CA TYR A 718 2.96 38.64 -6.22
C TYR A 718 2.82 39.41 -4.90
N GLN A 719 3.76 40.31 -4.64
CA GLN A 719 3.74 41.18 -3.46
C GLN A 719 2.69 42.29 -3.56
N GLY A 720 2.10 42.67 -2.43
CA GLY A 720 1.04 43.67 -2.34
C GLY A 720 -0.37 43.07 -2.46
N SER A 721 -1.38 43.94 -2.43
CA SER A 721 -2.78 43.52 -2.61
C SER A 721 -3.06 43.09 -4.05
N CYS A 722 -4.02 42.18 -4.24
CA CYS A 722 -4.44 41.75 -5.57
C CYS A 722 -5.01 42.91 -6.38
N HIS A 723 -4.48 43.12 -7.57
CA HIS A 723 -4.87 44.19 -8.50
C HIS A 723 -4.75 43.81 -9.98
N ALA A 724 -4.29 42.59 -10.28
CA ALA A 724 -4.09 42.08 -11.63
C ALA A 724 -4.41 40.58 -11.68
N VAL A 725 -4.73 40.11 -12.89
CA VAL A 725 -5.01 38.70 -13.19
C VAL A 725 -4.29 38.30 -14.47
N GLY A 726 -3.63 37.13 -14.44
CA GLY A 726 -2.94 36.59 -15.60
C GLY A 726 -3.89 35.93 -16.61
N PRO A 727 -3.39 35.58 -17.80
CA PRO A 727 -4.17 34.83 -18.78
C PRO A 727 -4.40 33.38 -18.33
N VAL A 728 -5.45 32.76 -18.86
CA VAL A 728 -5.77 31.32 -18.63
C VAL A 728 -5.30 30.45 -19.80
N SER A 729 -5.05 31.05 -20.96
CA SER A 729 -4.65 30.39 -22.20
C SER A 729 -3.33 30.93 -22.74
N GLU A 730 -2.53 30.05 -23.34
CA GLU A 730 -1.25 30.40 -24.00
C GLU A 730 -1.48 31.31 -25.23
N GLY A 731 -0.61 32.31 -25.40
CA GLY A 731 -0.65 33.24 -26.55
C GLY A 731 -1.43 34.55 -26.32
N ALA A 732 -1.93 34.81 -25.10
CA ALA A 732 -2.49 36.12 -24.73
C ALA A 732 -1.38 37.15 -24.43
N LEU A 733 -1.59 38.41 -24.80
CA LEU A 733 -0.62 39.50 -24.62
C LEU A 733 -0.51 39.87 -23.11
N GLU A 734 0.68 39.71 -22.50
CA GLU A 734 0.96 39.83 -21.05
C GLU A 734 0.86 41.26 -20.46
N THR A 735 0.11 42.17 -21.07
CA THR A 735 0.06 43.57 -20.63
C THR A 735 -0.53 43.74 -19.22
N ALA A 736 -1.43 42.84 -18.78
CA ALA A 736 -2.13 42.93 -17.50
C ALA A 736 -1.25 42.70 -16.27
N CYS A 737 -0.13 41.99 -16.39
CA CYS A 737 0.74 41.62 -15.27
C CYS A 737 2.01 42.49 -15.16
N SER A 738 2.16 43.49 -16.03
CA SER A 738 3.38 44.32 -16.15
C SER A 738 3.79 45.07 -14.87
N GLY A 739 2.87 45.26 -13.92
CA GLY A 739 3.11 45.94 -12.64
C GLY A 739 3.30 45.00 -11.44
N CYS A 740 3.24 43.69 -11.64
CA CYS A 740 3.30 42.72 -10.55
C CYS A 740 4.76 42.46 -10.12
N SER A 741 5.07 42.68 -8.84
CA SER A 741 6.37 42.30 -8.29
C SER A 741 6.38 40.82 -7.92
N ALA A 742 6.91 39.99 -8.82
CA ALA A 742 7.07 38.56 -8.61
C ALA A 742 8.01 38.23 -7.41
N PRO A 743 7.83 37.07 -6.76
CA PRO A 743 8.86 36.47 -5.92
C PRO A 743 10.18 36.28 -6.69
N PRO A 744 11.34 36.14 -6.02
CA PRO A 744 12.64 35.99 -6.68
C PRO A 744 12.62 34.87 -7.73
N SER A 745 13.36 35.09 -8.82
CA SER A 745 13.36 34.24 -10.01
C SER A 745 13.65 32.77 -9.66
N PRO A 746 12.93 31.81 -10.25
CA PRO A 746 13.20 30.41 -10.02
C PRO A 746 14.64 30.07 -10.44
N PRO A 747 15.34 29.23 -9.66
CA PRO A 747 16.72 28.84 -9.93
C PRO A 747 16.86 28.12 -11.28
N PRO A 748 18.08 28.06 -11.87
CA PRO A 748 18.30 27.57 -13.24
C PRO A 748 17.90 26.11 -13.46
N HIS A 749 17.79 25.31 -12.39
CA HIS A 749 17.38 23.91 -12.45
C HIS A 749 15.88 23.70 -12.33
N CYS A 750 15.08 24.76 -12.32
CA CYS A 750 13.63 24.66 -12.27
C CYS A 750 13.01 25.15 -13.57
N THR A 751 12.09 24.36 -14.12
CA THR A 751 11.26 24.80 -15.25
C THR A 751 10.12 25.65 -14.67
N PRO A 752 10.12 26.98 -14.84
CA PRO A 752 9.05 27.83 -14.33
C PRO A 752 7.72 27.43 -14.95
N LEU A 753 6.66 27.37 -14.14
CA LEU A 753 5.29 27.27 -14.63
C LEU A 753 4.46 28.42 -14.08
N THR A 754 3.57 28.95 -14.90
CA THR A 754 2.60 29.99 -14.50
C THR A 754 1.21 29.34 -14.41
N PRO A 755 0.63 29.20 -13.20
CA PRO A 755 -0.71 28.65 -13.04
C PRO A 755 -1.77 29.47 -13.79
N PRO A 756 -2.89 28.87 -14.23
CA PRO A 756 -3.90 29.57 -15.00
C PRO A 756 -4.53 30.70 -14.17
N GLY A 757 -4.43 31.93 -14.68
CA GLY A 757 -4.91 33.14 -13.99
C GLY A 757 -3.89 33.80 -13.05
N ALA A 758 -2.71 33.21 -12.85
CA ALA A 758 -1.61 33.81 -12.08
C ALA A 758 -0.74 34.70 -12.98
N CYS A 759 -0.11 35.72 -12.40
CA CYS A 759 0.80 36.61 -13.10
C CYS A 759 2.26 36.16 -13.07
N CYS A 760 2.67 35.45 -12.02
CA CYS A 760 4.07 35.14 -11.78
C CYS A 760 4.35 33.63 -11.89
N PRO A 761 5.47 33.24 -12.52
CA PRO A 761 5.88 31.85 -12.57
C PRO A 761 6.36 31.37 -11.20
N ILE A 762 6.16 30.09 -10.92
CA ILE A 762 6.62 29.41 -9.71
C ILE A 762 7.42 28.15 -10.05
N CYS A 763 8.28 27.75 -9.11
CA CYS A 763 8.94 26.45 -9.14
C CYS A 763 8.10 25.42 -8.36
N ALA A 764 7.28 24.65 -9.07
CA ALA A 764 6.35 23.70 -8.48
C ALA A 764 6.00 22.57 -9.45
N ALA A 765 5.35 21.52 -8.96
CA ALA A 765 4.59 20.60 -9.79
C ALA A 765 3.11 21.04 -9.79
N MET A 766 2.46 21.04 -10.95
CA MET A 766 1.06 21.43 -11.09
C MET A 766 0.23 20.29 -11.68
N LEU A 767 -0.91 20.02 -11.06
CA LEU A 767 -1.95 19.12 -11.55
C LEU A 767 -3.24 19.93 -11.77
N GLN A 768 -3.82 19.83 -12.97
CA GLN A 768 -5.12 20.43 -13.29
C GLN A 768 -6.18 19.33 -13.32
N ILE A 769 -7.19 19.45 -12.46
CA ILE A 769 -8.25 18.46 -12.31
C ILE A 769 -9.54 19.03 -12.91
N LEU A 770 -10.07 18.33 -13.92
CA LEU A 770 -11.41 18.57 -14.44
C LEU A 770 -12.43 17.87 -13.56
N LEU A 771 -13.46 18.61 -13.18
CA LEU A 771 -14.47 18.17 -12.23
C LEU A 771 -15.76 17.79 -12.96
N ASN A 772 -16.28 16.59 -12.69
CA ASN A 772 -17.66 16.25 -13.05
C ASN A 772 -18.59 16.90 -12.01
N GLN A 773 -19.28 17.96 -12.43
CA GLN A 773 -20.14 18.74 -11.54
C GLN A 773 -21.34 17.96 -11.01
N GLU A 774 -21.92 17.06 -11.82
CA GLU A 774 -23.06 16.24 -11.43
C GLU A 774 -22.66 15.27 -10.31
N GLN A 775 -21.55 14.55 -10.50
CA GLN A 775 -21.03 13.61 -9.50
C GLN A 775 -20.65 14.30 -8.19
N ILE A 776 -20.06 15.49 -8.25
CA ILE A 776 -19.75 16.29 -7.05
C ILE A 776 -21.02 16.70 -6.32
N ASN A 777 -22.08 17.08 -7.03
CA ASN A 777 -23.34 17.44 -6.41
C ASN A 777 -24.02 16.23 -5.77
N THR A 778 -24.00 15.07 -6.42
CA THR A 778 -24.49 13.80 -5.85
C THR A 778 -23.73 13.44 -4.58
N PHE A 779 -22.40 13.48 -4.62
CA PHE A 779 -21.57 13.21 -3.44
C PHE A 779 -21.81 14.22 -2.31
N ALA A 780 -21.95 15.51 -2.61
CA ALA A 780 -22.25 16.53 -1.60
C ALA A 780 -23.61 16.31 -0.92
N LYS A 781 -24.62 15.83 -1.66
CA LYS A 781 -25.93 15.47 -1.10
C LYS A 781 -25.83 14.30 -0.13
N LEU A 782 -25.13 13.23 -0.51
CA LEU A 782 -24.91 12.05 0.35
C LEU A 782 -24.05 12.38 1.58
N ASN A 783 -23.05 13.24 1.41
CA ASN A 783 -22.19 13.68 2.50
C ASN A 783 -22.89 14.65 3.48
N GLY A 784 -24.06 15.18 3.13
CA GLY A 784 -24.76 16.22 3.90
C GLY A 784 -23.98 17.53 4.05
N SER A 785 -22.91 17.72 3.29
CA SER A 785 -22.04 18.91 3.35
C SER A 785 -21.36 19.18 2.01
N PRO A 786 -21.10 20.45 1.66
CA PRO A 786 -20.47 20.82 0.39
C PRO A 786 -19.05 20.27 0.27
N VAL A 787 -18.70 19.83 -0.94
CA VAL A 787 -17.32 19.53 -1.29
C VAL A 787 -16.58 20.85 -1.47
N THR A 788 -15.46 21.04 -0.80
CA THR A 788 -14.67 22.29 -0.86
C THR A 788 -13.27 22.04 -1.40
N VAL A 789 -12.65 23.08 -1.99
CA VAL A 789 -11.25 23.04 -2.43
C VAL A 789 -10.35 22.58 -1.30
N ARG A 790 -10.48 23.19 -0.11
CA ARG A 790 -9.68 22.84 1.08
C ARG A 790 -9.86 21.39 1.50
N GLY A 791 -11.09 20.85 1.43
CA GLY A 791 -11.36 19.44 1.70
C GLY A 791 -10.64 18.50 0.74
N VAL A 792 -10.67 18.79 -0.56
CA VAL A 792 -9.94 17.99 -1.56
C VAL A 792 -8.42 18.06 -1.31
N LEU A 793 -7.86 19.24 -1.06
CA LEU A 793 -6.44 19.39 -0.75
C LEU A 793 -6.03 18.61 0.51
N GLN A 794 -6.90 18.56 1.54
CA GLN A 794 -6.66 17.77 2.75
C GLN A 794 -6.61 16.26 2.48
N VAL A 795 -7.43 15.77 1.54
CA VAL A 795 -7.42 14.35 1.13
C VAL A 795 -6.18 14.03 0.27
N LEU A 796 -5.70 14.96 -0.54
CA LEU A 796 -4.51 14.77 -1.39
C LEU A 796 -3.19 14.94 -0.62
N ARG A 797 -3.17 15.77 0.41
CA ARG A 797 -1.96 16.10 1.19
C ARG A 797 -1.18 14.88 1.73
N PRO A 798 -1.82 13.81 2.25
CA PRO A 798 -1.11 12.61 2.72
C PRO A 798 -0.34 11.87 1.62
N LEU A 799 -0.68 12.08 0.35
CA LEU A 799 0.00 11.43 -0.78
C LEU A 799 1.42 11.98 -1.00
N VAL A 800 1.74 13.18 -0.47
CA VAL A 800 3.08 13.74 -0.52
C VAL A 800 3.91 13.19 0.65
N SER A 801 4.81 12.26 0.33
CA SER A 801 5.61 11.46 1.29
C SER A 801 6.84 12.18 1.85
N VAL A 802 7.14 13.39 1.38
CA VAL A 802 8.30 14.19 1.80
C VAL A 802 7.86 15.43 2.60
N PRO A 803 8.45 15.73 3.77
CA PRO A 803 8.09 16.91 4.57
C PRO A 803 8.44 18.26 3.90
N GLN A 804 9.44 18.27 3.02
CA GLN A 804 9.97 19.47 2.35
C GLN A 804 8.98 20.10 1.36
N CYS A 805 8.02 19.32 0.84
CA CYS A 805 7.00 19.81 -0.10
C CYS A 805 5.61 19.61 0.51
N ASP A 806 4.67 20.52 0.26
CA ASP A 806 3.28 20.39 0.72
C ASP A 806 2.30 20.69 -0.44
N VAL A 807 1.02 20.42 -0.21
CA VAL A 807 -0.04 20.55 -1.22
C VAL A 807 -0.78 21.88 -1.03
N PHE A 808 -0.85 22.63 -2.12
CA PHE A 808 -1.55 23.91 -2.26
C PHE A 808 -2.55 23.79 -3.41
N GLY A 809 -3.48 24.73 -3.52
CA GLY A 809 -4.38 24.74 -4.67
C GLY A 809 -5.52 25.74 -4.59
N PHE A 810 -6.19 25.91 -5.73
CA PHE A 810 -7.29 26.86 -5.90
C PHE A 810 -8.16 26.46 -7.10
N LEU A 811 -9.35 27.06 -7.22
CA LEU A 811 -10.35 26.68 -8.23
C LEU A 811 -10.20 27.35 -9.61
N SER A 812 -9.08 27.93 -10.05
CA SER A 812 -8.94 28.61 -11.36
C SER A 812 -10.14 29.45 -11.89
N ILE A 813 -9.97 30.12 -13.03
CA ILE A 813 -11.04 30.96 -13.59
C ILE A 813 -11.89 30.14 -14.57
N ASP A 814 -11.33 29.10 -15.18
CA ASP A 814 -11.98 28.16 -16.09
C ASP A 814 -12.66 26.95 -15.41
N LYS A 815 -12.90 27.03 -14.09
CA LYS A 815 -13.52 25.97 -13.25
C LYS A 815 -12.71 24.67 -13.20
N THR A 816 -11.39 24.77 -13.23
CA THR A 816 -10.50 23.62 -13.01
C THR A 816 -9.92 23.71 -11.61
N LEU A 817 -9.85 22.58 -10.91
CA LEU A 817 -9.14 22.55 -9.63
C LEU A 817 -7.64 22.44 -9.93
N VAL A 818 -6.91 23.49 -9.60
CA VAL A 818 -5.44 23.53 -9.72
C VAL A 818 -4.86 23.09 -8.39
N VAL A 819 -4.09 22.00 -8.43
CA VAL A 819 -3.34 21.47 -7.29
C VAL A 819 -1.87 21.71 -7.57
N ILE A 820 -1.17 22.27 -6.59
CA ILE A 820 0.24 22.68 -6.68
C ILE A 820 0.99 21.97 -5.57
N ILE A 821 2.05 21.26 -5.92
CA ILE A 821 3.01 20.72 -4.97
C ILE A 821 4.22 21.65 -5.01
N ALA A 822 4.49 22.33 -3.90
CA ALA A 822 5.56 23.31 -3.81
C ALA A 822 6.37 23.12 -2.51
N PRO A 823 7.62 23.58 -2.48
CA PRO A 823 8.44 23.59 -1.26
C PRO A 823 7.78 24.43 -0.17
N THR A 824 7.94 24.01 1.07
CA THR A 824 7.52 24.80 2.25
C THR A 824 8.61 25.73 2.75
N GLU A 825 9.86 25.44 2.39
CA GLU A 825 11.04 26.25 2.73
C GLU A 825 11.22 27.41 1.76
N ARG A 826 11.74 28.52 2.27
CA ARG A 826 11.94 29.75 1.48
C ARG A 826 13.07 29.61 0.45
N GLU A 827 14.11 28.87 0.79
CA GLU A 827 15.29 28.64 -0.04
C GLU A 827 15.51 27.12 -0.18
N PRO A 828 14.70 26.44 -1.00
CA PRO A 828 14.80 25.00 -1.15
C PRO A 828 16.09 24.64 -1.91
N THR A 829 16.71 23.53 -1.53
CA THR A 829 17.94 23.06 -2.17
C THR A 829 17.69 22.52 -3.58
N SER A 830 18.75 22.34 -4.38
CA SER A 830 18.63 21.87 -5.77
C SER A 830 17.95 20.50 -5.86
N ILE A 831 18.24 19.58 -4.93
CA ILE A 831 17.64 18.25 -4.88
C ILE A 831 16.17 18.27 -4.42
N GLN A 832 15.80 19.19 -3.53
CA GLN A 832 14.40 19.37 -3.13
C GLN A 832 13.57 19.89 -4.30
N GLN A 833 14.14 20.75 -5.15
CA GLN A 833 13.49 21.22 -6.37
C GLN A 833 13.37 20.10 -7.42
N GLN A 834 14.35 19.20 -7.50
CA GLN A 834 14.28 18.01 -8.38
C GLN A 834 13.09 17.10 -8.07
N LEU A 835 12.56 17.11 -6.84
CA LEU A 835 11.34 16.37 -6.49
C LEU A 835 10.08 16.87 -7.22
N LEU A 836 10.11 18.11 -7.72
CA LEU A 836 8.97 18.79 -8.33
C LEU A 836 8.95 18.66 -9.84
N HIS A 837 10.03 18.15 -10.45
CA HIS A 837 10.08 17.95 -11.88
C HIS A 837 9.14 16.82 -12.29
N PRO A 838 8.22 17.05 -13.24
CA PRO A 838 7.43 15.97 -13.83
C PRO A 838 8.40 15.04 -14.58
N ARG A 839 8.63 13.85 -14.03
CA ARG A 839 9.45 12.81 -14.66
C ARG A 839 8.62 12.01 -15.67
#